data_AF-A0A258SG02-F1
#
_entry.id   AF-A0A258SG02-F1
#
_cell.length_a   1.000
_cell.length_b   1.000
_cell.length_c   1.000
_cell.angle_alpha   90.00
_cell.angle_beta   90.00
_cell.angle_gamma   90.00
#
_symmetry.space_group_name_H-M   'P 1'
#
loop_
_entity.id
_entity.type
_entity.pdbx_description
1 polymer ?
#
loop_
_entity_poly.entity_id
_entity_poly.type
_entity_poly.pdbx_seq_one_letter_code
_entity_poly.pdbx_strand_id
1 'polypeptide(L)'
;MSSGPRLDRRLVLGGVAALPLSAVSWPAAAQALAVPPQPFLAHGRRVAAALAALGEPIADWEPKIDRALAQGGIAAAAVEARRMLDAVTLLSAVISPEARVGTLRGAAVPELVQGGWRLFLLRIDNPARVPGRIGVTSPEAAPSHAPSLATDHVWDQRPPPGEHLHHGQIETRWLAIDPYDGPLLPLALDDLEVEYRILQLYARDAGRLNASLSADLGPGTQDLGGRATASVTFSVRPSRAVSLRVRDHDGQPTTCSLLITDAQERIYPAQAKREEPDFFFQRRIYRADGATLSLPTGLFTVSTARGPEYLIEERERPVSATGPASWDIALKRWIDPAAMGWYSGDHHLHAAGCAHYAAPEDGVGPAVMLPQLAGEALSIGSVLIWGPGYAVQKRHFTGRDDPVSSPREKLHYDLEISMFPSSASGHLALLGLKDQDYPGAAAIADWPSWTGPILRWAKVQGAITGYPHAGNGLWAGTSDLPNLAPAPFDGIGANEFIATVTEGLVDFIGVGDTVPAAELNIWYHVLNSGFRPRIAGETDWPCIYDQAMGMARSYVKLDGPLSYVGWCAGLAAGRSYVSDGRAHFIEMRATAGAQKCALGTGDLKLAVPAPVTVEAAVAARLEPVPTSATEAIRRLATTDKPHWHLERARLGDSRSVSVELVVNGVAVESRIVPADGVLRPIGFTFTPDKSCWVALRIADAAHSNPIWIEVGGKPVRVAASATWCADGVERCWAQKGTRIRASEHAEAKAMYDRARDTYSARAAEAGA
;
A
#
# COMPACT_ATOMS: atom_id res chain seq x y z
N MET A 1 18.53 -37.27 62.61
CA MET A 1 19.22 -37.66 63.85
C MET A 1 20.62 -37.05 63.84
N SER A 2 21.11 -36.61 65.00
CA SER A 2 22.44 -35.99 65.30
C SER A 2 22.59 -34.50 64.96
N SER A 3 22.20 -33.52 65.80
CA SER A 3 22.88 -32.95 67.01
C SER A 3 24.25 -32.31 66.71
N GLY A 4 24.39 -30.98 66.53
CA GLY A 4 24.50 -29.90 67.54
C GLY A 4 25.79 -29.07 67.25
N PRO A 5 26.12 -27.92 67.89
CA PRO A 5 25.47 -27.19 68.98
C PRO A 5 25.25 -25.66 68.74
N ARG A 6 24.58 -25.02 69.70
CA ARG A 6 24.43 -23.56 69.91
C ARG A 6 25.56 -23.01 70.80
N LEU A 7 25.82 -21.69 70.71
CA LEU A 7 26.49 -20.72 71.62
C LEU A 7 27.48 -19.86 70.79
N ASP A 8 27.69 -18.56 70.97
CA ASP A 8 27.28 -17.59 72.00
C ASP A 8 27.38 -16.16 71.42
N ARG A 9 26.59 -15.23 71.96
CA ARG A 9 26.66 -13.79 71.67
C ARG A 9 27.68 -13.16 72.61
N ARG A 10 28.77 -12.57 72.10
CA ARG A 10 29.47 -11.43 72.72
C ARG A 10 30.51 -10.78 71.79
N LEU A 11 30.28 -9.48 71.55
CA LEU A 11 31.22 -8.38 71.34
C LEU A 11 32.62 -8.68 70.76
N VAL A 12 32.84 -8.20 69.54
CA VAL A 12 34.09 -7.52 69.16
C VAL A 12 33.73 -6.22 68.44
N LEU A 13 34.02 -5.11 69.11
CA LEU A 13 34.13 -3.76 68.53
C LEU A 13 35.37 -3.73 67.63
N GLY A 14 35.20 -3.39 66.35
CA GLY A 14 36.29 -3.11 65.42
C GLY A 14 35.75 -2.25 64.28
N GLY A 15 36.21 -1.00 64.22
CA GLY A 15 35.61 0.08 63.43
C GLY A 15 35.57 -0.19 61.93
N VAL A 16 34.38 0.01 61.36
CA VAL A 16 34.20 0.28 59.93
C VAL A 16 33.96 1.79 59.81
N ALA A 17 34.88 2.48 59.17
CA ALA A 17 34.71 3.87 58.80
C ALA A 17 33.49 3.98 57.88
N ALA A 18 32.44 4.64 58.36
CA ALA A 18 31.33 5.05 57.55
C ALA A 18 31.81 6.14 56.57
N LEU A 19 32.04 5.76 55.31
CA LEU A 19 32.08 6.71 54.21
C LEU A 19 30.68 7.32 54.08
N PRO A 20 30.50 8.64 54.17
CA PRO A 20 29.21 9.23 53.94
C PRO A 20 28.85 9.03 52.47
N LEU A 21 27.70 8.39 52.21
CA LEU A 21 26.97 8.52 50.97
C LEU A 21 26.69 10.01 50.75
N SER A 22 27.51 10.65 49.94
CA SER A 22 27.25 11.99 49.41
C SER A 22 26.03 11.90 48.52
N ALA A 23 24.86 12.16 49.11
CA ALA A 23 23.70 12.61 48.36
C ALA A 23 24.13 13.85 47.57
N VAL A 24 24.20 13.74 46.25
CA VAL A 24 24.40 14.89 45.36
C VAL A 24 23.09 15.69 45.40
N SER A 25 22.96 16.54 46.41
CA SER A 25 21.99 17.63 46.43
C SER A 25 22.53 18.74 45.51
N TRP A 26 21.82 19.00 44.41
CA TRP A 26 22.11 20.18 43.58
C TRP A 26 21.70 21.44 44.34
N PRO A 27 22.58 22.44 44.51
CA PRO A 27 22.21 23.70 45.14
C PRO A 27 21.34 24.51 44.17
N ALA A 28 20.19 24.97 44.66
CA ALA A 28 19.44 26.06 44.06
C ALA A 28 20.19 27.38 44.33
N ALA A 29 21.11 27.78 43.44
CA ALA A 29 21.66 29.12 43.36
C ALA A 29 22.35 29.32 41.99
N ALA A 30 22.11 30.49 41.37
CA ALA A 30 22.71 31.00 40.13
C ALA A 30 23.99 30.28 39.65
N GLN A 31 23.85 29.27 38.79
CA GLN A 31 25.00 28.70 38.09
C GLN A 31 25.35 29.59 36.90
N ALA A 32 26.58 30.10 36.90
CA ALA A 32 27.21 30.66 35.71
C ALA A 32 27.03 29.66 34.56
N LEU A 33 26.70 30.14 33.34
CA LEU A 33 26.70 29.27 32.17
C LEU A 33 28.08 28.64 32.06
N ALA A 34 28.15 27.31 32.08
CA ALA A 34 29.34 26.57 31.72
C ALA A 34 29.72 26.75 30.23
N VAL A 35 28.97 27.56 29.47
CA VAL A 35 29.10 27.77 28.02
C VAL A 35 29.32 29.26 27.75
N PRO A 36 30.14 29.64 26.74
CA PRO A 36 30.27 31.03 26.35
C PRO A 36 28.89 31.66 26.04
N PRO A 37 28.55 32.83 26.63
CA PRO A 37 27.20 33.39 26.54
C PRO A 37 26.70 33.66 25.11
N GLN A 38 27.57 34.13 24.23
CA GLN A 38 27.19 34.50 22.86
C GLN A 38 26.74 33.29 22.01
N PRO A 39 27.54 32.21 21.86
CA PRO A 39 27.12 31.07 21.05
C PRO A 39 25.93 30.32 21.67
N PHE A 40 25.81 30.28 23.00
CA PHE A 40 24.63 29.72 23.65
C PHE A 40 23.37 30.52 23.33
N LEU A 41 23.42 31.85 23.41
CA LEU A 41 22.27 32.70 23.07
C LEU A 41 21.87 32.55 21.60
N ALA A 42 22.86 32.43 20.69
CA ALA A 42 22.60 32.16 19.28
C ALA A 42 21.91 30.80 19.07
N HIS A 43 22.36 29.75 19.77
CA HIS A 43 21.70 28.45 19.76
C HIS A 43 20.27 28.54 20.32
N GLY A 44 20.05 29.20 21.46
CA GLY A 44 18.72 29.40 22.04
C GLY A 44 17.75 30.10 21.11
N ARG A 45 18.22 31.11 20.35
CA ARG A 45 17.40 31.76 19.30
C ARG A 45 17.02 30.80 18.18
N ARG A 46 17.91 29.91 17.74
CA ARG A 46 17.57 28.85 16.76
C ARG A 46 16.50 27.90 17.32
N VAL A 47 16.61 27.52 18.60
CA VAL A 47 15.63 26.68 19.29
C VAL A 47 14.25 27.33 19.34
N ALA A 48 14.19 28.59 19.78
CA ALA A 48 12.95 29.35 19.84
C ALA A 48 12.32 29.54 18.44
N ALA A 49 13.13 29.83 17.43
CA ALA A 49 12.67 29.97 16.05
C ALA A 49 12.10 28.66 15.48
N ALA A 50 12.76 27.52 15.74
CA ALA A 50 12.27 26.21 15.32
C ALA A 50 10.97 25.81 16.03
N LEU A 51 10.86 26.03 17.35
CA LEU A 51 9.62 25.81 18.10
C LEU A 51 8.46 26.68 17.56
N ALA A 52 8.74 27.94 17.21
CA ALA A 52 7.75 28.83 16.61
C ALA A 52 7.31 28.35 15.22
N ALA A 53 8.25 27.90 14.38
CA ALA A 53 7.96 27.34 13.06
C ALA A 53 7.11 26.06 13.14
N LEU A 54 7.29 25.27 14.20
CA LEU A 54 6.50 24.06 14.48
C LEU A 54 5.17 24.33 15.21
N GLY A 55 4.85 25.59 15.51
CA GLY A 55 3.55 26.02 16.05
C GLY A 55 3.42 26.08 17.57
N GLU A 56 4.48 25.81 18.35
CA GLU A 56 4.47 25.97 19.82
C GLU A 56 5.59 26.95 20.28
N PRO A 57 5.48 28.27 19.97
CA PRO A 57 6.49 29.26 20.34
C PRO A 57 6.63 29.42 21.87
N ILE A 58 7.84 29.70 22.33
CA ILE A 58 8.07 30.07 23.73
C ILE A 58 7.52 31.48 23.98
N ALA A 59 6.54 31.59 24.88
CA ALA A 59 5.86 32.84 25.19
C ALA A 59 6.84 33.94 25.68
N ASP A 60 6.70 35.14 25.09
CA ASP A 60 7.52 36.32 25.34
C ASP A 60 9.04 36.13 25.14
N TRP A 61 9.47 35.18 24.29
CA TRP A 61 10.90 34.93 24.04
C TRP A 61 11.68 36.21 23.73
N GLU A 62 11.41 36.88 22.59
CA GLU A 62 12.19 38.08 22.21
C GLU A 62 12.07 39.22 23.23
N PRO A 63 10.86 39.60 23.73
CA PRO A 63 10.77 40.67 24.73
C PRO A 63 11.57 40.42 26.03
N LYS A 64 11.67 39.16 26.49
CA LYS A 64 12.45 38.82 27.69
C LYS A 64 13.95 38.80 27.41
N ILE A 65 14.36 38.26 26.26
CA ILE A 65 15.76 38.27 25.83
C ILE A 65 16.28 39.70 25.65
N ASP A 66 15.52 40.57 24.96
CA ASP A 66 15.91 41.96 24.72
C ASP A 66 16.00 42.76 26.03
N ARG A 67 15.07 42.53 26.96
CA ARG A 67 15.14 43.14 28.30
C ARG A 67 16.40 42.71 29.06
N ALA A 68 16.72 41.42 29.04
CA ALA A 68 17.90 40.89 29.70
C ALA A 68 19.20 41.43 29.05
N LEU A 69 19.24 41.53 27.72
CA LEU A 69 20.33 42.17 26.98
C LEU A 69 20.52 43.63 27.41
N ALA A 70 19.45 44.40 27.50
CA ALA A 70 19.49 45.81 27.88
C ALA A 70 19.95 46.04 29.33
N GLN A 71 19.60 45.13 30.25
CA GLN A 71 19.88 45.29 31.68
C GLN A 71 21.25 44.74 32.11
N GLY A 72 21.74 43.67 31.47
CA GLY A 72 22.94 42.95 31.90
C GLY A 72 23.78 42.36 30.77
N GLY A 73 23.56 42.80 29.53
CA GLY A 73 24.32 42.37 28.36
C GLY A 73 24.09 40.90 27.97
N ILE A 74 25.00 40.38 27.15
CA ILE A 74 24.88 39.03 26.55
C ILE A 74 24.85 37.93 27.62
N ALA A 75 25.60 38.08 28.72
CA ALA A 75 25.60 37.12 29.81
C ALA A 75 24.21 36.99 30.47
N ALA A 76 23.57 38.10 30.80
CA ALA A 76 22.23 38.10 31.38
C ALA A 76 21.19 37.51 30.40
N ALA A 77 21.30 37.83 29.12
CA ALA A 77 20.43 37.28 28.09
C ALA A 77 20.60 35.77 27.89
N ALA A 78 21.83 35.26 27.93
CA ALA A 78 22.09 33.83 27.86
C ALA A 78 21.51 33.09 29.08
N VAL A 79 21.59 33.69 30.28
CA VAL A 79 20.96 33.12 31.50
C VAL A 79 19.44 33.10 31.37
N GLU A 80 18.84 34.17 30.84
CA GLU A 80 17.40 34.23 30.62
C GLU A 80 16.93 33.23 29.55
N ALA A 81 17.66 33.11 28.44
CA ALA A 81 17.43 32.09 27.42
C ALA A 81 17.47 30.68 28.03
N ARG A 82 18.51 30.40 28.84
CA ARG A 82 18.67 29.11 29.54
C ARG A 82 17.46 28.80 30.41
N ARG A 83 17.03 29.77 31.22
CA ARG A 83 15.87 29.65 32.11
C ARG A 83 14.58 29.35 31.33
N MET A 84 14.38 30.02 30.20
CA MET A 84 13.19 29.84 29.35
C MET A 84 13.20 28.48 28.63
N LEU A 85 14.36 28.01 28.15
CA LEU A 85 14.52 26.68 27.53
C LEU A 85 14.37 25.54 28.54
N ASP A 86 15.01 25.65 29.71
CA ASP A 86 14.92 24.64 30.77
C ASP A 86 13.46 24.47 31.27
N ALA A 87 12.65 25.54 31.26
CA ALA A 87 11.23 25.48 31.65
C ALA A 87 10.37 24.59 30.73
N VAL A 88 10.77 24.41 29.46
CA VAL A 88 10.10 23.55 28.48
C VAL A 88 10.89 22.28 28.17
N THR A 89 11.93 22.00 28.95
CA THR A 89 12.77 20.80 28.82
C THR A 89 12.16 19.62 29.56
N LEU A 90 11.82 18.56 28.82
CA LEU A 90 11.26 17.33 29.36
C LEU A 90 12.33 16.38 29.86
N LEU A 91 13.46 16.31 29.14
CA LEU A 91 14.56 15.40 29.42
C LEU A 91 15.91 16.14 29.35
N SER A 92 16.87 15.66 30.12
CA SER A 92 18.28 16.04 30.02
C SER A 92 19.13 14.81 29.77
N ALA A 93 19.88 14.79 28.68
CA ALA A 93 20.89 13.80 28.36
C ALA A 93 22.25 14.29 28.86
N VAL A 94 22.93 13.50 29.69
CA VAL A 94 24.29 13.81 30.19
C VAL A 94 25.26 12.84 29.53
N ILE A 95 26.21 13.38 28.77
CA ILE A 95 27.17 12.62 27.99
C ILE A 95 28.51 12.60 28.72
N SER A 96 29.00 11.41 29.07
CA SER A 96 30.32 11.22 29.67
C SER A 96 31.42 11.32 28.60
N PRO A 97 32.69 11.57 28.99
CA PRO A 97 33.83 11.53 28.07
C PRO A 97 33.97 10.19 27.30
N GLU A 98 33.48 9.09 27.88
CA GLU A 98 33.46 7.76 27.28
C GLU A 98 32.23 7.52 26.37
N ALA A 99 31.53 8.60 25.99
CA ALA A 99 30.30 8.57 25.19
C ALA A 99 29.15 7.78 25.83
N ARG A 100 29.07 7.75 27.17
CA ARG A 100 27.94 7.17 27.91
C ARG A 100 26.86 8.20 28.15
N VAL A 101 25.61 7.85 27.85
CA VAL A 101 24.46 8.76 27.97
C VAL A 101 23.57 8.38 29.14
N GLY A 102 23.52 9.26 30.14
CA GLY A 102 22.53 9.22 31.22
C GLY A 102 21.32 10.09 30.88
N THR A 103 20.11 9.68 31.30
CA THR A 103 18.87 10.43 31.02
C THR A 103 18.19 10.83 32.31
N LEU A 104 17.93 12.13 32.46
CA LEU A 104 17.26 12.72 33.62
C LEU A 104 15.96 13.42 33.19
N ARG A 105 15.03 13.53 34.14
CA ARG A 105 13.80 14.30 33.94
C ARG A 105 14.08 15.80 34.07
N GLY A 106 13.60 16.56 33.09
CA GLY A 106 13.63 18.02 33.09
C GLY A 106 12.45 18.66 33.83
N ALA A 107 12.33 19.99 33.74
CA ALA A 107 11.34 20.78 34.48
C ALA A 107 9.98 20.94 33.77
N ALA A 108 9.87 20.51 32.50
CA ALA A 108 8.62 20.63 31.75
C ALA A 108 7.47 19.86 32.41
N VAL A 109 6.27 20.44 32.32
CA VAL A 109 5.03 19.77 32.72
C VAL A 109 4.71 18.71 31.64
N PRO A 110 4.65 17.40 31.98
CA PRO A 110 4.45 16.33 31.02
C PRO A 110 2.97 16.21 30.61
N GLU A 111 2.48 17.16 29.82
CA GLU A 111 1.12 17.15 29.28
C GLU A 111 1.08 16.84 27.79
N LEU A 112 0.28 15.85 27.42
CA LEU A 112 0.01 15.48 26.04
C LEU A 112 -1.48 15.65 25.72
N VAL A 113 -1.84 15.44 24.45
CA VAL A 113 -3.21 15.35 24.00
C VAL A 113 -3.35 14.08 23.16
N GLN A 114 -4.42 13.33 23.40
CA GLN A 114 -4.74 12.12 22.65
C GLN A 114 -4.82 12.45 21.16
N GLY A 115 -4.25 11.64 20.29
CA GLY A 115 -4.28 11.84 18.85
C GLY A 115 -3.50 13.06 18.36
N GLY A 116 -2.72 13.75 19.21
CA GLY A 116 -1.98 14.94 18.82
C GLY A 116 -0.51 14.92 19.20
N TRP A 117 0.26 15.77 18.50
CA TRP A 117 1.68 15.98 18.74
C TRP A 117 1.90 17.15 19.69
N ARG A 118 2.88 17.01 20.60
CA ARG A 118 3.36 18.09 21.46
C ARG A 118 4.88 18.19 21.43
N LEU A 119 5.37 19.42 21.51
CA LEU A 119 6.80 19.72 21.49
C LEU A 119 7.36 19.84 22.91
N PHE A 120 8.50 19.20 23.14
CA PHE A 120 9.32 19.36 24.34
C PHE A 120 10.78 19.57 23.94
N LEU A 121 11.61 20.05 24.88
CA LEU A 121 13.05 20.08 24.67
C LEU A 121 13.75 18.88 25.35
N LEU A 122 14.79 18.39 24.66
CA LEU A 122 15.85 17.55 25.20
C LEU A 122 17.08 18.43 25.38
N ARG A 123 17.48 18.68 26.63
CA ARG A 123 18.77 19.31 26.96
C ARG A 123 19.87 18.26 26.81
N ILE A 124 21.01 18.64 26.27
CA ILE A 124 22.18 17.78 26.13
C ILE A 124 23.34 18.46 26.84
N ASP A 125 23.85 17.83 27.89
CA ASP A 125 25.06 18.23 28.60
C ASP A 125 26.24 17.38 28.10
N ASN A 126 27.09 17.99 27.28
CA ASN A 126 28.21 17.36 26.58
C ASN A 126 29.54 18.10 26.85
N PRO A 127 30.03 18.13 28.11
CA PRO A 127 31.23 18.90 28.47
C PRO A 127 32.49 18.43 27.73
N ALA A 128 32.52 17.15 27.31
CA ALA A 128 33.62 16.56 26.55
C ALA A 128 33.49 16.75 25.03
N ARG A 129 32.43 17.42 24.53
CA ARG A 129 32.18 17.68 23.11
C ARG A 129 32.25 16.40 22.26
N VAL A 130 31.70 15.31 22.81
CA VAL A 130 31.63 14.03 22.12
C VAL A 130 30.79 14.20 20.86
N PRO A 131 31.31 13.88 19.66
CA PRO A 131 30.52 13.95 18.44
C PRO A 131 29.49 12.81 18.40
N GLY A 132 28.38 13.03 17.71
CA GLY A 132 27.38 11.99 17.53
C GLY A 132 26.04 12.55 17.08
N ARG A 133 25.06 11.66 16.93
CA ARG A 133 23.67 12.01 16.66
C ARG A 133 22.83 11.55 17.85
N ILE A 134 22.08 12.47 18.45
CA ILE A 134 21.26 12.14 19.61
C ILE A 134 19.97 11.42 19.18
N GLY A 135 19.67 10.31 19.83
CA GLY A 135 18.42 9.56 19.72
C GLY A 135 17.64 9.57 21.04
N VAL A 136 16.33 9.32 20.96
CA VAL A 136 15.49 9.06 22.13
C VAL A 136 14.63 7.84 21.84
N THR A 137 14.63 6.90 22.77
CA THR A 137 13.88 5.63 22.69
C THR A 137 13.00 5.43 23.91
N SER A 138 11.93 4.66 23.75
CA SER A 138 11.04 4.24 24.83
C SER A 138 10.38 2.90 24.47
N PRO A 139 10.22 1.97 25.43
CA PRO A 139 9.43 0.76 25.23
C PRO A 139 7.98 1.05 24.80
N GLU A 140 7.39 2.10 25.35
CA GLU A 140 6.03 2.56 25.02
C GLU A 140 5.97 3.24 23.64
N ALA A 141 7.12 3.59 23.08
CA ALA A 141 7.27 4.09 21.72
C ALA A 141 7.62 3.02 20.68
N ALA A 142 7.79 1.76 21.11
CA ALA A 142 8.11 0.68 20.20
C ALA A 142 7.03 0.52 19.10
N PRO A 143 7.37 -0.05 17.93
CA PRO A 143 6.43 -0.26 16.83
C PRO A 143 5.19 -1.03 17.28
N SER A 144 3.99 -0.58 16.95
CA SER A 144 2.76 -1.32 17.33
C SER A 144 2.42 -2.46 16.36
N HIS A 145 3.22 -2.63 15.30
CA HIS A 145 3.01 -3.60 14.24
C HIS A 145 4.35 -4.23 13.86
N ALA A 146 4.31 -5.48 13.45
CA ALA A 146 5.40 -6.14 12.73
C ALA A 146 4.89 -6.39 11.31
N PRO A 147 5.57 -5.87 10.26
CA PRO A 147 5.22 -6.24 8.89
C PRO A 147 5.43 -7.75 8.73
N SER A 148 4.52 -8.41 8.01
CA SER A 148 4.71 -9.80 7.62
C SER A 148 5.74 -9.86 6.49
N LEU A 149 7.03 -9.85 6.84
CA LEU A 149 8.22 -10.02 5.96
C LEU A 149 7.92 -9.89 4.45
N ALA A 150 8.14 -8.68 3.92
CA ALA A 150 8.26 -8.46 2.48
C ALA A 150 9.72 -8.67 2.07
N THR A 151 10.06 -9.84 1.54
CA THR A 151 11.31 -9.98 0.77
C THR A 151 11.08 -10.80 -0.49
N ASP A 152 11.65 -10.29 -1.58
CA ASP A 152 11.56 -10.79 -2.96
C ASP A 152 12.29 -12.15 -3.18
N HIS A 153 12.51 -12.93 -2.13
CA HIS A 153 13.30 -14.17 -2.18
C HIS A 153 12.50 -15.39 -1.76
N VAL A 154 12.11 -16.09 -2.83
CA VAL A 154 11.43 -17.38 -2.96
C VAL A 154 11.91 -18.49 -2.00
N TRP A 155 10.93 -19.25 -1.47
CA TRP A 155 10.93 -20.67 -1.03
C TRP A 155 11.04 -21.06 0.45
N ASP A 156 11.59 -20.26 1.36
CA ASP A 156 11.67 -20.72 2.76
C ASP A 156 11.88 -19.58 3.76
N GLN A 157 10.81 -18.85 4.08
CA GLN A 157 10.82 -17.85 5.13
C GLN A 157 9.48 -17.88 5.88
N ARG A 158 9.29 -18.89 6.74
CA ARG A 158 8.42 -18.63 7.91
C ARG A 158 9.13 -17.54 8.73
N PRO A 159 8.42 -16.50 9.21
CA PRO A 159 9.03 -15.59 10.19
C PRO A 159 9.62 -16.42 11.33
N PRO A 160 10.81 -16.07 11.85
CA PRO A 160 11.42 -16.79 12.96
C PRO A 160 10.39 -16.93 14.10
N PRO A 161 10.13 -18.14 14.62
CA PRO A 161 9.23 -18.30 15.74
C PRO A 161 9.80 -17.56 16.95
N GLY A 162 9.16 -16.44 17.36
CA GLY A 162 9.59 -15.66 18.52
C GLY A 162 9.46 -14.13 18.45
N GLU A 163 9.27 -13.52 17.27
CA GLU A 163 9.06 -12.05 17.14
C GLU A 163 7.57 -11.66 17.12
N HIS A 164 6.75 -12.31 17.94
CA HIS A 164 5.30 -12.09 17.97
C HIS A 164 4.92 -10.94 18.91
N LEU A 165 4.13 -9.98 18.42
CA LEU A 165 3.62 -8.87 19.24
C LEU A 165 2.27 -9.23 19.84
N HIS A 166 2.21 -9.60 21.11
CA HIS A 166 0.93 -9.92 21.76
C HIS A 166 0.09 -8.66 22.03
N HIS A 167 -1.24 -8.79 22.08
CA HIS A 167 -2.18 -7.67 22.28
C HIS A 167 -1.80 -6.78 23.48
N GLY A 168 -1.42 -7.39 24.61
CA GLY A 168 -0.96 -6.63 25.78
C GLY A 168 0.31 -5.80 25.55
N GLN A 169 1.18 -6.17 24.61
CA GLN A 169 2.32 -5.34 24.21
C GLN A 169 1.86 -4.14 23.37
N ILE A 170 0.89 -4.32 22.47
CA ILE A 170 0.32 -3.24 21.63
C ILE A 170 -0.40 -2.21 22.50
N GLU A 171 -1.17 -2.66 23.49
CA GLU A 171 -1.83 -1.79 24.47
C GLU A 171 -0.83 -0.87 25.19
N THR A 172 0.34 -1.38 25.58
CA THR A 172 1.38 -0.59 26.26
C THR A 172 2.15 0.38 25.34
N ARG A 173 2.03 0.24 24.01
CA ARG A 173 2.80 1.02 23.01
C ARG A 173 2.06 2.30 22.56
N TRP A 174 1.60 3.09 23.52
CA TRP A 174 0.73 4.25 23.32
C TRP A 174 1.44 5.52 22.79
N LEU A 175 2.77 5.60 22.90
CA LEU A 175 3.56 6.81 22.61
C LEU A 175 4.17 6.72 21.20
N ALA A 176 4.30 7.83 20.48
CA ALA A 176 5.25 7.92 19.35
C ALA A 176 6.24 9.06 19.61
N ILE A 177 7.49 8.86 19.18
CA ILE A 177 8.59 9.80 19.38
C ILE A 177 9.17 10.13 18.01
N ASP A 178 9.25 11.41 17.69
CA ASP A 178 9.83 11.91 16.45
C ASP A 178 10.73 13.12 16.75
N PRO A 179 12.02 12.92 17.07
CA PRO A 179 12.94 14.02 17.32
C PRO A 179 13.09 14.87 16.06
N TYR A 180 12.94 16.19 16.18
CA TYR A 180 13.03 17.10 15.04
C TYR A 180 14.45 17.13 14.47
N ASP A 181 14.57 16.82 13.18
CA ASP A 181 15.82 16.84 12.43
C ASP A 181 15.72 17.83 11.25
N GLY A 182 15.74 19.12 11.57
CA GLY A 182 15.56 20.18 10.58
C GLY A 182 16.79 21.07 10.40
N PRO A 183 16.82 21.91 9.35
CA PRO A 183 18.00 22.72 9.00
C PRO A 183 18.42 23.70 10.09
N LEU A 184 17.50 24.13 10.97
CA LEU A 184 17.81 25.00 12.11
C LEU A 184 18.44 24.26 13.30
N LEU A 185 18.12 22.97 13.46
CA LEU A 185 18.49 22.13 14.60
C LEU A 185 18.62 20.67 14.14
N PRO A 186 19.73 20.32 13.45
CA PRO A 186 19.98 18.93 13.08
C PRO A 186 20.23 18.08 14.33
N LEU A 187 19.93 16.78 14.28
CA LEU A 187 20.18 15.87 15.42
C LEU A 187 21.67 15.57 15.66
N ALA A 188 22.55 15.92 14.70
CA ALA A 188 23.99 15.92 14.93
C ALA A 188 24.34 16.94 16.03
N LEU A 189 25.19 16.55 16.98
CA LEU A 189 25.65 17.43 18.05
C LEU A 189 26.58 18.54 17.51
N ASP A 190 26.43 19.76 18.03
CA ASP A 190 27.32 20.88 17.73
C ASP A 190 28.55 20.83 18.67
N ASP A 191 29.50 21.75 18.47
CA ASP A 191 30.66 21.93 19.38
C ASP A 191 30.30 22.79 20.61
N LEU A 192 29.14 22.52 21.23
CA LEU A 192 28.67 23.22 22.43
C LEU A 192 28.57 22.26 23.60
N GLU A 193 29.03 22.71 24.77
CA GLU A 193 28.97 21.89 25.99
C GLU A 193 27.55 21.72 26.52
N VAL A 194 26.65 22.65 26.16
CA VAL A 194 25.21 22.47 26.40
C VAL A 194 24.40 22.92 25.20
N GLU A 195 23.52 22.03 24.78
CA GLU A 195 22.63 22.21 23.64
C GLU A 195 21.20 21.76 23.96
N TYR A 196 20.27 22.10 23.08
CA TYR A 196 18.90 21.65 23.09
C TYR A 196 18.50 21.09 21.73
N ARG A 197 17.65 20.06 21.76
CA ARG A 197 16.95 19.52 20.60
C ARG A 197 15.45 19.45 20.89
N ILE A 198 14.65 19.46 19.82
CA ILE A 198 13.19 19.40 19.94
C ILE A 198 12.77 17.92 19.86
N LEU A 199 12.01 17.49 20.85
CA LEU A 199 11.39 16.18 20.95
C LEU A 199 9.89 16.33 20.65
N GLN A 200 9.41 15.70 19.58
CA GLN A 200 7.98 15.65 19.29
C GLN A 200 7.40 14.35 19.86
N LEU A 201 6.36 14.46 20.67
CA LEU A 201 5.70 13.32 21.29
C LEU A 201 4.22 13.26 20.87
N TYR A 202 3.78 12.09 20.44
CA TYR A 202 2.39 11.79 20.10
C TYR A 202 1.82 10.77 21.10
N ALA A 203 0.58 10.95 21.54
CA ALA A 203 -0.12 9.98 22.37
C ALA A 203 -1.32 9.38 21.63
N ARG A 204 -1.39 8.05 21.49
CA ARG A 204 -2.58 7.34 20.97
C ARG A 204 -3.75 7.43 21.92
N ASP A 205 -3.49 7.24 23.21
CA ASP A 205 -4.50 7.06 24.26
C ASP A 205 -4.60 8.26 25.19
N ALA A 206 -5.77 8.47 25.79
CA ALA A 206 -5.99 9.49 26.83
C ALA A 206 -5.75 8.92 28.24
N GLY A 207 -5.57 9.80 29.22
CA GLY A 207 -5.47 9.42 30.63
C GLY A 207 -4.09 9.67 31.24
N ARG A 208 -3.79 8.97 32.33
CA ARG A 208 -2.53 9.12 33.06
C ARG A 208 -1.60 7.96 32.72
N LEU A 209 -0.64 8.20 31.84
CA LEU A 209 0.20 7.16 31.22
C LEU A 209 1.67 7.36 31.59
N ASN A 210 2.41 6.28 31.78
CA ASN A 210 3.84 6.34 32.06
C ASN A 210 4.64 5.94 30.82
N ALA A 211 5.77 6.61 30.60
CA ALA A 211 6.76 6.18 29.62
C ALA A 211 8.17 6.20 30.22
N SER A 212 8.98 5.24 29.80
CA SER A 212 10.39 5.12 30.14
C SER A 212 11.24 5.63 28.98
N LEU A 213 11.83 6.81 29.12
CA LEU A 213 12.54 7.51 28.05
C LEU A 213 14.05 7.43 28.25
N SER A 214 14.78 7.03 27.21
CA SER A 214 16.25 6.94 27.22
C SER A 214 16.83 7.70 26.04
N ALA A 215 17.82 8.55 26.29
CA ALA A 215 18.62 9.17 25.24
C ALA A 215 19.88 8.34 24.96
N ASP A 216 20.37 8.37 23.72
CA ASP A 216 21.56 7.63 23.29
C ASP A 216 22.25 8.30 22.09
N LEU A 217 23.52 7.95 21.84
CA LEU A 217 24.29 8.32 20.63
C LEU A 217 24.39 7.15 19.64
N GLY A 218 23.47 6.18 19.74
CA GLY A 218 23.51 4.90 19.06
C GLY A 218 23.44 3.70 20.02
N PRO A 219 23.18 2.48 19.49
CA PRO A 219 23.04 1.29 20.30
C PRO A 219 24.25 1.03 21.21
N GLY A 220 23.99 0.77 22.49
CA GLY A 220 25.03 0.43 23.47
C GLY A 220 25.78 1.63 24.05
N THR A 221 25.35 2.86 23.77
CA THR A 221 25.91 4.09 24.37
C THR A 221 25.20 4.52 25.65
N GLN A 222 24.12 3.82 26.05
CA GLN A 222 23.43 4.09 27.30
C GLN A 222 24.36 3.90 28.52
N ASP A 223 24.14 4.72 29.55
CA ASP A 223 24.85 4.61 30.82
C ASP A 223 24.57 3.27 31.54
N LEU A 224 25.57 2.75 32.24
CA LEU A 224 25.51 1.49 32.96
C LEU A 224 25.21 1.77 34.45
N GLY A 225 24.22 1.09 35.02
CA GLY A 225 23.85 1.23 36.44
C GLY A 225 22.56 1.99 36.71
N GLY A 226 21.56 1.88 35.84
CA GLY A 226 20.18 2.34 36.10
C GLY A 226 19.92 3.84 35.93
N ARG A 227 20.90 4.59 35.42
CA ARG A 227 20.81 6.05 35.14
C ARG A 227 20.55 6.38 33.66
N ALA A 228 20.41 5.37 32.82
CA ALA A 228 20.16 5.53 31.39
C ALA A 228 18.74 6.03 31.05
N THR A 229 17.78 5.87 31.96
CA THR A 229 16.35 6.00 31.64
C THR A 229 15.64 6.90 32.64
N ALA A 230 14.84 7.83 32.14
CA ALA A 230 13.94 8.66 32.92
C ALA A 230 12.49 8.16 32.80
N SER A 231 11.86 7.85 33.93
CA SER A 231 10.42 7.54 33.95
C SER A 231 9.61 8.83 34.06
N VAL A 232 8.69 9.05 33.12
CA VAL A 232 7.83 10.23 33.05
C VAL A 232 6.37 9.80 33.03
N THR A 233 5.59 10.28 33.99
CA THR A 233 4.13 10.13 33.99
C THR A 233 3.49 11.34 33.31
N PHE A 234 2.82 11.10 32.20
CA PHE A 234 2.11 12.11 31.42
C PHE A 234 0.63 12.20 31.84
N SER A 235 0.12 13.43 31.82
CA SER A 235 -1.31 13.71 31.79
C SER A 235 -1.73 13.92 30.34
N VAL A 236 -2.39 12.92 29.74
CA VAL A 236 -2.87 12.98 28.35
C VAL A 236 -4.33 13.41 28.32
N ARG A 237 -4.58 14.62 27.82
CA ARG A 237 -5.94 15.16 27.69
C ARG A 237 -6.69 14.42 26.58
N PRO A 238 -7.98 14.10 26.77
CA PRO A 238 -8.78 13.48 25.71
C PRO A 238 -8.94 14.42 24.53
N SER A 239 -9.00 13.84 23.34
CA SER A 239 -9.27 14.55 22.11
C SER A 239 -10.75 14.87 21.95
N ARG A 240 -11.08 15.72 20.98
CA ARG A 240 -12.46 15.99 20.64
C ARG A 240 -12.98 14.93 19.68
N ALA A 241 -14.13 14.35 20.00
CA ALA A 241 -14.92 13.54 19.08
C ALA A 241 -15.56 14.42 18.00
N VAL A 242 -15.29 14.11 16.73
CA VAL A 242 -15.86 14.74 15.54
C VAL A 242 -16.66 13.69 14.78
N SER A 243 -17.99 13.84 14.75
CA SER A 243 -18.87 12.93 14.01
C SER A 243 -18.89 13.26 12.52
N LEU A 244 -19.05 12.25 11.67
CA LEU A 244 -19.04 12.40 10.23
C LEU A 244 -20.45 12.20 9.67
N ARG A 245 -20.90 13.11 8.82
CA ARG A 245 -22.10 12.95 8.01
C ARG A 245 -21.68 12.79 6.56
N VAL A 246 -21.61 11.55 6.10
CA VAL A 246 -21.10 11.18 4.78
C VAL A 246 -22.28 10.84 3.87
N ARG A 247 -22.39 11.59 2.78
CA ARG A 247 -23.45 11.43 1.77
C ARG A 247 -22.81 11.19 0.42
N ASP A 248 -23.27 10.14 -0.26
CA ASP A 248 -22.89 9.84 -1.64
C ASP A 248 -23.55 10.86 -2.60
N HIS A 249 -23.24 10.76 -3.88
CA HIS A 249 -23.77 11.61 -4.95
C HIS A 249 -25.31 11.54 -5.09
N ASP A 250 -25.93 10.45 -4.62
CA ASP A 250 -27.37 10.23 -4.60
C ASP A 250 -28.03 10.63 -3.25
N GLY A 251 -27.24 11.19 -2.33
CA GLY A 251 -27.68 11.59 -0.99
C GLY A 251 -27.80 10.45 0.02
N GLN A 252 -27.50 9.20 -0.35
CA GLN A 252 -27.52 8.07 0.59
C GLN A 252 -26.28 8.05 1.49
N PRO A 253 -26.38 7.50 2.71
CA PRO A 253 -25.20 7.25 3.55
C PRO A 253 -24.22 6.30 2.86
N THR A 254 -22.93 6.56 3.02
CA THR A 254 -21.85 5.74 2.42
C THR A 254 -20.56 5.83 3.22
N THR A 255 -19.52 5.15 2.74
CA THR A 255 -18.14 5.21 3.24
C THR A 255 -17.28 6.07 2.31
N CYS A 256 -16.42 6.90 2.88
CA CYS A 256 -15.42 7.69 2.15
C CYS A 256 -14.00 7.41 2.65
N SER A 257 -13.02 7.77 1.83
CA SER A 257 -11.63 7.91 2.26
C SER A 257 -11.36 9.32 2.77
N LEU A 258 -10.53 9.41 3.80
CA LEU A 258 -10.11 10.65 4.44
C LEU A 258 -8.58 10.68 4.55
N LEU A 259 -7.95 11.73 4.03
CA LEU A 259 -6.58 12.11 4.39
C LEU A 259 -6.64 13.40 5.19
N ILE A 260 -6.19 13.35 6.44
CA ILE A 260 -6.24 14.46 7.39
C ILE A 260 -4.80 14.84 7.71
N THR A 261 -4.43 16.08 7.40
CA THR A 261 -3.11 16.63 7.71
C THR A 261 -3.20 17.94 8.46
N ASP A 262 -2.16 18.27 9.23
CA ASP A 262 -1.99 19.62 9.76
C ASP A 262 -1.06 20.48 8.87
N ALA A 263 -0.74 21.69 9.33
CA ALA A 263 0.15 22.62 8.64
C ALA A 263 1.61 22.12 8.51
N GLN A 264 1.99 21.06 9.23
CA GLN A 264 3.30 20.40 9.12
C GLN A 264 3.22 19.12 8.27
N GLU A 265 2.10 18.91 7.57
CA GLU A 265 1.81 17.71 6.78
C GLU A 265 1.78 16.39 7.59
N ARG A 266 1.70 16.48 8.93
CA ARG A 266 1.57 15.29 9.78
C ARG A 266 0.20 14.67 9.58
N ILE A 267 0.15 13.34 9.46
CA ILE A 267 -1.08 12.59 9.17
C ILE A 267 -1.82 12.21 10.46
N TYR A 268 -3.16 12.31 10.44
CA TYR A 268 -4.02 11.99 11.57
C TYR A 268 -5.05 10.91 11.22
N PRO A 269 -5.21 9.86 12.05
CA PRO A 269 -4.31 9.48 13.16
C PRO A 269 -2.91 9.12 12.65
N ALA A 270 -1.91 9.27 13.53
CA ALA A 270 -0.51 9.02 13.19
C ALA A 270 -0.32 7.57 12.75
N GLN A 271 0.21 7.36 11.55
CA GLN A 271 0.32 6.05 10.91
C GLN A 271 1.01 5.01 11.80
N ALA A 272 2.09 5.38 12.48
CA ALA A 272 2.86 4.49 13.36
C ALA A 272 2.08 3.94 14.58
N LYS A 273 0.87 4.45 14.83
CA LYS A 273 0.02 4.08 15.97
C LYS A 273 -1.42 3.77 15.56
N ARG A 274 -1.65 3.48 14.28
CA ARG A 274 -2.98 3.09 13.78
C ARG A 274 -3.26 1.63 14.11
N GLU A 275 -4.45 1.35 14.59
CA GLU A 275 -4.95 0.00 14.83
C GLU A 275 -6.15 -0.26 13.92
N GLU A 276 -6.60 -1.51 13.84
CA GLU A 276 -7.81 -1.84 13.10
C GLU A 276 -8.97 -0.90 13.45
N PRO A 277 -9.69 -0.35 12.45
CA PRO A 277 -9.64 -0.70 11.02
C PRO A 277 -8.66 0.14 10.18
N ASP A 278 -7.81 0.96 10.80
CA ASP A 278 -6.88 1.86 10.12
C ASP A 278 -5.52 1.19 9.91
N PHE A 279 -5.09 1.07 8.66
CA PHE A 279 -3.79 0.49 8.36
C PHE A 279 -2.66 1.50 8.49
N PHE A 280 -1.56 1.08 9.12
CA PHE A 280 -0.36 1.91 9.31
C PHE A 280 0.36 2.23 8.01
N PHE A 281 0.31 1.35 7.01
CA PHE A 281 0.94 1.54 5.71
C PHE A 281 0.14 2.45 4.76
N GLN A 282 -1.14 2.71 5.04
CA GLN A 282 -1.95 3.63 4.27
C GLN A 282 -1.84 5.06 4.79
N ARG A 283 -1.84 6.05 3.90
CA ARG A 283 -1.91 7.47 4.29
C ARG A 283 -3.33 7.89 4.69
N ARG A 284 -4.34 7.38 3.98
CA ARG A 284 -5.77 7.65 4.24
C ARG A 284 -6.35 6.66 5.25
N ILE A 285 -7.52 7.00 5.78
CA ILE A 285 -8.38 6.14 6.58
C ILE A 285 -9.78 6.10 5.96
N TYR A 286 -10.59 5.12 6.34
CA TYR A 286 -11.94 4.94 5.79
C TYR A 286 -13.01 5.07 6.85
N ARG A 287 -14.04 5.87 6.59
CA ARG A 287 -15.11 6.12 7.55
C ARG A 287 -16.47 6.12 6.87
N ALA A 288 -17.41 5.40 7.48
CA ALA A 288 -18.82 5.42 7.10
C ALA A 288 -19.55 6.64 7.68
N ASP A 289 -20.72 6.94 7.13
CA ASP A 289 -21.67 7.85 7.74
C ASP A 289 -21.94 7.49 9.22
N GLY A 290 -21.96 8.50 10.09
CA GLY A 290 -22.14 8.33 11.52
C GLY A 290 -20.87 7.95 12.29
N ALA A 291 -19.77 7.61 11.61
CA ALA A 291 -18.51 7.34 12.27
C ALA A 291 -17.94 8.59 12.96
N THR A 292 -17.04 8.39 13.92
CA THR A 292 -16.43 9.48 14.70
C THR A 292 -14.90 9.41 14.62
N LEU A 293 -14.27 10.58 14.63
CA LEU A 293 -12.82 10.77 14.70
C LEU A 293 -12.44 11.46 16.01
N SER A 294 -11.35 11.03 16.63
CA SER A 294 -10.74 11.72 17.76
C SER A 294 -9.62 12.62 17.26
N LEU A 295 -9.83 13.94 17.31
CA LEU A 295 -8.85 14.93 16.83
C LEU A 295 -8.54 15.96 17.92
N PRO A 296 -7.25 16.37 18.06
CA PRO A 296 -6.90 17.42 18.98
C PRO A 296 -7.40 18.78 18.47
N THR A 297 -7.41 19.78 19.34
CA THR A 297 -7.68 21.16 18.91
C THR A 297 -6.62 21.60 17.90
N GLY A 298 -7.05 22.10 16.75
CA GLY A 298 -6.16 22.48 15.66
C GLY A 298 -6.91 22.81 14.38
N LEU A 299 -6.17 23.25 13.36
CA LEU A 299 -6.67 23.40 11.99
C LEU A 299 -6.13 22.25 11.15
N PHE A 300 -7.01 21.53 10.46
CA PHE A 300 -6.63 20.41 9.61
C PHE A 300 -7.05 20.63 8.18
N THR A 301 -6.21 20.24 7.23
CA THR A 301 -6.59 20.03 5.84
C THR A 301 -7.15 18.63 5.72
N VAL A 302 -8.39 18.52 5.24
CA VAL A 302 -9.11 17.26 5.10
C VAL A 302 -9.42 17.04 3.63
N SER A 303 -8.77 16.05 3.04
CA SER A 303 -9.01 15.56 1.68
C SER A 303 -9.98 14.38 1.75
N THR A 304 -11.06 14.44 0.98
CA THR A 304 -12.15 13.45 0.99
C THR A 304 -12.46 12.96 -0.42
N ALA A 305 -12.65 11.65 -0.58
CA ALA A 305 -13.01 11.02 -1.85
C ALA A 305 -13.70 9.66 -1.63
N ARG A 306 -14.07 8.98 -2.72
CA ARG A 306 -14.57 7.60 -2.68
C ARG A 306 -14.11 6.81 -3.93
N GLY A 307 -12.82 6.52 -4.04
CA GLY A 307 -12.27 5.92 -5.26
C GLY A 307 -12.07 6.91 -6.43
N PRO A 308 -11.52 6.44 -7.57
CA PRO A 308 -11.13 7.26 -8.70
C PRO A 308 -12.31 7.85 -9.49
N GLU A 309 -13.52 7.32 -9.36
CA GLU A 309 -14.73 7.80 -10.04
C GLU A 309 -15.37 9.02 -9.32
N TYR A 310 -14.75 9.48 -8.23
CA TYR A 310 -15.15 10.65 -7.45
C TYR A 310 -14.10 11.76 -7.51
N LEU A 311 -14.57 13.00 -7.38
CA LEU A 311 -13.72 14.17 -7.23
C LEU A 311 -13.15 14.19 -5.81
N ILE A 312 -11.83 14.43 -5.72
CA ILE A 312 -11.20 14.74 -4.45
C ILE A 312 -11.64 16.14 -4.01
N GLU A 313 -12.12 16.25 -2.79
CA GLU A 313 -12.49 17.52 -2.18
C GLU A 313 -11.62 17.79 -0.96
N GLU A 314 -10.88 18.89 -1.00
CA GLU A 314 -10.04 19.36 0.10
C GLU A 314 -10.69 20.54 0.81
N ARG A 315 -10.73 20.49 2.14
CA ARG A 315 -11.22 21.59 2.99
C ARG A 315 -10.41 21.73 4.26
N GLU A 316 -10.18 22.97 4.65
CA GLU A 316 -9.74 23.27 6.01
C GLU A 316 -10.89 23.10 7.01
N ARG A 317 -10.61 22.38 8.10
CA ARG A 317 -11.57 22.07 9.16
C ARG A 317 -10.96 22.41 10.52
N PRO A 318 -11.42 23.49 11.19
CA PRO A 318 -11.00 23.78 12.55
C PRO A 318 -11.68 22.84 13.54
N VAL A 319 -10.90 22.30 14.48
CA VAL A 319 -11.36 21.56 15.66
C VAL A 319 -11.04 22.43 16.87
N SER A 320 -12.06 22.82 17.62
CA SER A 320 -11.91 23.63 18.85
C SER A 320 -12.83 23.12 19.95
N ALA A 321 -12.81 23.69 21.16
CA ALA A 321 -13.76 23.28 22.20
C ALA A 321 -15.22 23.68 21.88
N THR A 322 -15.42 24.75 21.12
CA THR A 322 -16.73 25.36 20.84
C THR A 322 -17.21 25.20 19.40
N GLY A 323 -16.38 24.66 18.49
CA GLY A 323 -16.70 24.46 17.07
C GLY A 323 -17.81 23.42 16.83
N PRO A 324 -18.22 23.18 15.57
CA PRO A 324 -19.19 22.14 15.25
C PRO A 324 -18.66 20.76 15.61
N ALA A 325 -19.52 19.92 16.20
CA ALA A 325 -19.19 18.54 16.57
C ALA A 325 -19.28 17.57 15.39
N SER A 326 -19.61 18.06 14.19
CA SER A 326 -19.82 17.23 13.01
C SER A 326 -19.23 17.84 11.75
N TRP A 327 -18.68 17.00 10.88
CA TRP A 327 -18.29 17.36 9.52
C TRP A 327 -19.28 16.80 8.50
N ASP A 328 -19.85 17.70 7.71
CA ASP A 328 -20.66 17.34 6.55
C ASP A 328 -19.77 17.12 5.33
N ILE A 329 -19.88 15.92 4.76
CA ILE A 329 -19.12 15.45 3.60
C ILE A 329 -20.13 15.01 2.55
N ALA A 330 -20.19 15.76 1.44
CA ALA A 330 -21.02 15.45 0.29
C ALA A 330 -20.10 15.09 -0.88
N LEU A 331 -20.06 13.81 -1.23
CA LEU A 331 -19.18 13.27 -2.26
C LEU A 331 -19.70 13.65 -3.65
N LYS A 332 -18.77 13.99 -4.56
CA LYS A 332 -19.09 14.35 -5.94
C LYS A 332 -18.55 13.29 -6.88
N ARG A 333 -19.45 12.53 -7.49
CA ARG A 333 -19.12 11.53 -8.49
C ARG A 333 -19.06 12.17 -9.87
N TRP A 334 -18.04 11.85 -10.69
CA TRP A 334 -17.97 12.34 -12.07
C TRP A 334 -18.46 11.31 -13.10
N ILE A 335 -18.48 10.02 -12.75
CA ILE A 335 -19.11 8.96 -13.54
C ILE A 335 -19.62 7.82 -12.65
N ASP A 336 -20.73 7.20 -13.04
CA ASP A 336 -21.27 6.00 -12.40
C ASP A 336 -21.37 4.82 -13.38
N PRO A 337 -20.31 4.02 -13.55
CA PRO A 337 -20.35 2.83 -14.38
C PRO A 337 -21.39 1.80 -13.89
N ALA A 338 -21.61 1.68 -12.58
CA ALA A 338 -22.54 0.73 -12.00
C ALA A 338 -24.00 1.07 -12.35
N ALA A 339 -24.34 2.35 -12.44
CA ALA A 339 -25.64 2.80 -12.96
C ALA A 339 -25.87 2.43 -14.43
N MET A 340 -24.79 2.16 -15.19
CA MET A 340 -24.84 1.65 -16.57
C MET A 340 -24.70 0.10 -16.62
N GLY A 341 -24.71 -0.57 -15.47
CA GLY A 341 -24.55 -2.02 -15.31
C GLY A 341 -23.11 -2.52 -15.46
N TRP A 342 -22.12 -1.62 -15.42
CA TRP A 342 -20.70 -1.95 -15.44
C TRP A 342 -20.13 -1.90 -14.01
N TYR A 343 -19.92 -3.06 -13.42
CA TYR A 343 -19.53 -3.18 -12.01
C TYR A 343 -18.01 -3.34 -11.87
N SER A 344 -17.40 -2.46 -11.07
CA SER A 344 -15.97 -2.47 -10.77
C SER A 344 -15.62 -3.63 -9.83
N GLY A 345 -14.46 -4.24 -10.02
CA GLY A 345 -13.96 -5.27 -9.13
C GLY A 345 -12.45 -5.37 -9.12
N ASP A 346 -11.90 -5.61 -7.94
CA ASP A 346 -10.53 -6.05 -7.74
C ASP A 346 -10.57 -7.51 -7.30
N HIS A 347 -9.91 -8.37 -8.07
CA HIS A 347 -9.97 -9.81 -7.87
C HIS A 347 -8.74 -10.37 -7.13
N HIS A 348 -7.82 -9.49 -6.72
CA HIS A 348 -6.59 -9.87 -6.05
C HIS A 348 -6.30 -8.95 -4.86
N LEU A 349 -6.93 -9.28 -3.74
CA LEU A 349 -6.70 -8.63 -2.46
C LEU A 349 -6.20 -9.66 -1.47
N HIS A 350 -5.37 -9.25 -0.53
CA HIS A 350 -4.98 -10.07 0.60
C HIS A 350 -5.46 -9.43 1.89
N ALA A 351 -5.79 -10.25 2.86
CA ALA A 351 -6.10 -9.80 4.22
C ALA A 351 -4.95 -10.10 5.19
N ALA A 352 -3.88 -10.75 4.72
CA ALA A 352 -2.73 -11.20 5.49
C ALA A 352 -1.47 -11.18 4.64
N GLY A 353 -0.29 -11.17 5.26
CA GLY A 353 0.99 -11.12 4.54
C GLY A 353 1.37 -9.73 4.04
N CYS A 354 2.58 -9.58 3.51
CA CYS A 354 3.10 -8.30 2.98
C CYS A 354 3.03 -7.17 4.02
N ALA A 355 2.33 -6.08 3.71
CA ALA A 355 2.20 -4.94 4.63
C ALA A 355 1.25 -5.22 5.81
N HIS A 356 0.45 -6.29 5.78
CA HIS A 356 -0.48 -6.59 6.87
C HIS A 356 0.21 -6.97 8.19
N TYR A 357 -0.59 -6.91 9.25
CA TYR A 357 -0.21 -7.32 10.59
C TYR A 357 0.18 -8.80 10.60
N ALA A 358 1.39 -9.09 11.09
CA ALA A 358 1.80 -10.44 11.44
C ALA A 358 1.25 -10.85 12.83
N ALA A 359 1.22 -12.15 13.11
CA ALA A 359 0.94 -12.80 14.39
C ALA A 359 0.98 -11.90 15.66
N PRO A 360 -0.05 -11.98 16.54
CA PRO A 360 -0.96 -13.11 16.72
C PRO A 360 -2.18 -13.15 15.79
N GLU A 361 -2.37 -12.15 14.93
CA GLU A 361 -3.63 -11.99 14.17
C GLU A 361 -3.58 -12.59 12.75
N ASP A 362 -2.36 -12.79 12.21
CA ASP A 362 -2.07 -13.31 10.85
C ASP A 362 -2.97 -12.71 9.77
N GLY A 363 -3.17 -11.39 9.85
CA GLY A 363 -4.05 -10.61 8.98
C GLY A 363 -5.30 -10.09 9.67
N VAL A 364 -6.24 -9.59 8.87
CA VAL A 364 -7.48 -8.94 9.32
C VAL A 364 -8.72 -9.70 8.89
N GLY A 365 -9.84 -9.43 9.56
CA GLY A 365 -11.12 -10.04 9.24
C GLY A 365 -11.93 -9.30 8.16
N PRO A 366 -13.00 -9.93 7.63
CA PRO A 366 -13.89 -9.34 6.61
C PRO A 366 -14.45 -7.96 6.98
N ALA A 367 -14.79 -7.75 8.27
CA ALA A 367 -15.34 -6.50 8.77
C ALA A 367 -14.35 -5.31 8.68
N VAL A 368 -13.04 -5.59 8.66
CA VAL A 368 -11.98 -4.59 8.50
C VAL A 368 -11.68 -4.34 7.01
N MET A 369 -11.84 -5.37 6.16
CA MET A 369 -11.68 -5.26 4.71
C MET A 369 -12.80 -4.45 4.04
N LEU A 370 -14.05 -4.58 4.51
CA LEU A 370 -15.19 -3.96 3.84
C LEU A 370 -15.12 -2.41 3.75
N PRO A 371 -14.75 -1.66 4.80
CA PRO A 371 -14.63 -0.20 4.70
C PRO A 371 -13.63 0.28 3.64
N GLN A 372 -12.55 -0.50 3.42
CA GLN A 372 -11.54 -0.23 2.39
C GLN A 372 -12.16 -0.35 1.00
N LEU A 373 -12.85 -1.46 0.76
CA LEU A 373 -13.57 -1.74 -0.49
C LEU A 373 -14.62 -0.66 -0.79
N ALA A 374 -15.48 -0.38 0.20
CA ALA A 374 -16.59 0.57 0.08
C ALA A 374 -16.09 2.01 -0.12
N GLY A 375 -14.98 2.37 0.53
CA GLY A 375 -14.35 3.67 0.44
C GLY A 375 -13.59 3.91 -0.87
N GLU A 376 -13.27 2.86 -1.63
CA GLU A 376 -12.67 2.94 -2.97
C GLU A 376 -13.68 2.73 -4.11
N ALA A 377 -14.98 2.71 -3.77
CA ALA A 377 -16.12 2.52 -4.68
C ALA A 377 -16.01 1.25 -5.55
N LEU A 378 -15.45 0.18 -5.00
CA LEU A 378 -15.40 -1.12 -5.65
C LEU A 378 -16.71 -1.88 -5.43
N SER A 379 -17.25 -2.48 -6.50
CA SER A 379 -18.45 -3.33 -6.39
C SER A 379 -18.10 -4.74 -5.92
N ILE A 380 -16.92 -5.25 -6.31
CA ILE A 380 -16.40 -6.57 -5.93
C ILE A 380 -15.00 -6.41 -5.33
N GLY A 381 -14.76 -7.07 -4.21
CA GLY A 381 -13.41 -7.36 -3.69
C GLY A 381 -13.24 -8.84 -3.47
N SER A 382 -12.33 -9.47 -4.20
CA SER A 382 -11.95 -10.87 -3.96
C SER A 382 -10.68 -10.93 -3.11
N VAL A 383 -10.82 -11.42 -1.89
CA VAL A 383 -9.73 -11.65 -0.95
C VAL A 383 -9.16 -13.04 -1.21
N LEU A 384 -8.01 -13.09 -1.85
CA LEU A 384 -7.29 -14.32 -2.11
C LEU A 384 -6.53 -14.74 -0.85
N ILE A 385 -6.98 -15.85 -0.26
CA ILE A 385 -6.22 -16.58 0.74
C ILE A 385 -4.99 -17.14 0.04
N TRP A 386 -3.83 -17.04 0.66
CA TRP A 386 -2.55 -17.38 0.02
C TRP A 386 -1.56 -17.87 1.08
N GLY A 387 -0.34 -18.25 0.69
CA GLY A 387 0.63 -18.90 1.57
C GLY A 387 0.78 -18.23 2.94
N PRO A 388 1.15 -16.94 3.00
CA PRO A 388 1.07 -16.12 4.21
C PRO A 388 -0.35 -16.07 4.77
N GLY A 389 -0.49 -16.54 6.01
CA GLY A 389 -1.78 -16.58 6.70
C GLY A 389 -2.72 -17.67 6.21
N TYR A 390 -2.33 -18.57 5.27
CA TYR A 390 -3.20 -19.64 4.75
C TYR A 390 -3.92 -20.38 5.87
N ALA A 391 -3.19 -20.88 6.87
CA ALA A 391 -3.76 -21.67 7.97
C ALA A 391 -4.84 -20.91 8.77
N VAL A 392 -4.75 -19.59 8.83
CA VAL A 392 -5.62 -18.73 9.64
C VAL A 392 -6.75 -18.15 8.81
N GLN A 393 -6.44 -17.52 7.68
CA GLN A 393 -7.39 -16.84 6.80
C GLN A 393 -8.37 -17.80 6.13
N LYS A 394 -7.97 -19.06 5.96
CA LYS A 394 -8.80 -20.14 5.40
C LYS A 394 -10.15 -20.34 6.10
N ARG A 395 -10.27 -19.91 7.37
CA ARG A 395 -11.54 -19.90 8.13
C ARG A 395 -12.61 -18.96 7.56
N HIS A 396 -12.21 -17.96 6.76
CA HIS A 396 -13.11 -16.97 6.16
C HIS A 396 -13.67 -17.43 4.81
N PHE A 397 -13.09 -18.45 4.20
CA PHE A 397 -13.61 -19.02 2.96
C PHE A 397 -14.88 -19.83 3.21
N THR A 398 -15.93 -19.52 2.42
CA THR A 398 -17.22 -20.23 2.49
C THR A 398 -17.73 -20.68 1.12
N GLY A 399 -17.02 -20.36 0.04
CA GLY A 399 -17.49 -20.52 -1.35
C GLY A 399 -18.71 -19.64 -1.69
N ARG A 400 -18.97 -18.60 -0.89
CA ARG A 400 -20.08 -17.64 -1.02
C ARG A 400 -19.60 -16.25 -0.60
N ASP A 401 -20.35 -15.22 -1.02
CA ASP A 401 -20.11 -13.85 -0.58
C ASP A 401 -20.15 -13.77 0.95
N ASP A 402 -19.20 -13.05 1.55
CA ASP A 402 -19.10 -12.91 2.99
C ASP A 402 -20.34 -12.18 3.54
N PRO A 403 -20.87 -12.56 4.72
CA PRO A 403 -22.03 -11.91 5.33
C PRO A 403 -21.91 -10.40 5.56
N VAL A 404 -20.70 -9.83 5.62
CA VAL A 404 -20.53 -8.37 5.73
C VAL A 404 -20.88 -7.62 4.43
N SER A 405 -21.00 -8.35 3.30
CA SER A 405 -21.34 -7.77 2.00
C SER A 405 -22.66 -6.99 2.02
N SER A 406 -22.75 -5.99 1.16
CA SER A 406 -23.93 -5.13 0.96
C SER A 406 -24.56 -5.38 -0.42
N PRO A 407 -25.69 -4.73 -0.76
CA PRO A 407 -26.18 -4.69 -2.14
C PRO A 407 -25.25 -3.96 -3.13
N ARG A 408 -24.40 -3.04 -2.66
CA ARG A 408 -23.47 -2.25 -3.48
C ARG A 408 -22.07 -2.84 -3.55
N GLU A 409 -21.65 -3.56 -2.50
CA GLU A 409 -20.31 -4.14 -2.37
C GLU A 409 -20.39 -5.63 -2.02
N LYS A 410 -19.69 -6.49 -2.78
CA LYS A 410 -19.50 -7.91 -2.45
C LYS A 410 -18.05 -8.14 -2.06
N LEU A 411 -17.85 -8.65 -0.85
CA LEU A 411 -16.58 -9.18 -0.41
C LEU A 411 -16.65 -10.70 -0.53
N HIS A 412 -15.72 -11.29 -1.27
CA HIS A 412 -15.64 -12.74 -1.47
C HIS A 412 -14.25 -13.23 -1.08
N TYR A 413 -14.14 -14.44 -0.56
CA TYR A 413 -12.85 -15.06 -0.25
C TYR A 413 -12.58 -16.18 -1.25
N ASP A 414 -11.43 -16.10 -1.91
CA ASP A 414 -10.94 -17.02 -2.94
C ASP A 414 -9.49 -17.42 -2.63
N LEU A 415 -8.74 -17.95 -3.61
CA LEU A 415 -7.43 -18.53 -3.40
C LEU A 415 -6.39 -18.03 -4.42
N GLU A 416 -5.25 -17.57 -3.92
CA GLU A 416 -4.02 -17.41 -4.69
C GLU A 416 -3.08 -18.57 -4.39
N ILE A 417 -2.54 -19.18 -5.44
CA ILE A 417 -1.51 -20.21 -5.33
C ILE A 417 -0.13 -19.54 -5.38
N SER A 418 0.28 -19.03 -4.23
CA SER A 418 1.54 -18.32 -3.98
C SER A 418 2.21 -18.82 -2.70
N MET A 419 3.53 -19.04 -2.76
CA MET A 419 4.30 -19.82 -1.77
C MET A 419 3.81 -21.29 -1.60
N PHE A 420 3.12 -21.82 -2.60
CA PHE A 420 2.86 -23.26 -2.79
C PHE A 420 3.97 -23.87 -3.65
N PRO A 421 4.17 -25.20 -3.66
CA PRO A 421 5.21 -25.84 -4.46
C PRO A 421 5.22 -25.43 -5.95
N SER A 422 4.07 -25.11 -6.54
CA SER A 422 3.95 -24.63 -7.93
C SER A 422 4.31 -23.16 -8.17
N SER A 423 4.54 -22.34 -7.14
CA SER A 423 4.76 -20.89 -7.28
C SER A 423 5.93 -20.54 -8.23
N ALA A 424 6.92 -21.41 -8.38
CA ALA A 424 8.03 -21.22 -9.33
C ALA A 424 7.54 -21.17 -10.78
N SER A 425 6.51 -21.95 -11.08
CA SER A 425 5.89 -22.05 -12.40
C SER A 425 4.94 -20.89 -12.72
N GLY A 426 4.72 -19.99 -11.76
CA GLY A 426 3.78 -18.88 -11.87
C GLY A 426 2.69 -18.99 -10.80
N HIS A 427 2.30 -17.85 -10.24
CA HIS A 427 1.20 -17.78 -9.30
C HIS A 427 -0.13 -17.93 -10.04
N LEU A 428 -1.16 -18.37 -9.32
CA LEU A 428 -2.50 -18.54 -9.87
C LEU A 428 -3.52 -17.79 -9.01
N ALA A 429 -4.48 -17.16 -9.66
CA ALA A 429 -5.70 -16.65 -9.03
C ALA A 429 -6.86 -17.58 -9.42
N LEU A 430 -7.53 -18.15 -8.42
CA LEU A 430 -8.62 -19.11 -8.57
C LEU A 430 -9.89 -18.50 -7.98
N LEU A 431 -10.83 -18.11 -8.84
CA LEU A 431 -12.01 -17.34 -8.43
C LEU A 431 -13.29 -18.15 -8.53
N GLY A 432 -14.10 -18.15 -7.47
CA GLY A 432 -15.35 -18.89 -7.38
C GLY A 432 -15.16 -20.37 -7.06
N LEU A 433 -14.15 -20.71 -6.27
CA LEU A 433 -13.97 -22.08 -5.76
C LEU A 433 -15.12 -22.45 -4.81
N LYS A 434 -15.43 -23.75 -4.75
CA LYS A 434 -16.40 -24.31 -3.78
C LYS A 434 -15.68 -24.95 -2.60
N ASP A 435 -14.53 -25.54 -2.87
CA ASP A 435 -13.58 -26.08 -1.92
C ASP A 435 -12.19 -25.53 -2.27
N GLN A 436 -11.47 -25.11 -1.25
CA GLN A 436 -10.16 -24.47 -1.31
C GLN A 436 -9.03 -25.43 -0.92
N ASP A 437 -9.35 -26.64 -0.42
CA ASP A 437 -8.37 -27.69 -0.16
C ASP A 437 -8.12 -28.54 -1.40
N TYR A 438 -6.84 -28.67 -1.77
CA TYR A 438 -6.46 -29.60 -2.82
C TYR A 438 -6.68 -31.05 -2.34
N PRO A 439 -7.33 -31.91 -3.14
CA PRO A 439 -7.63 -33.28 -2.75
C PRO A 439 -6.39 -34.06 -2.34
N GLY A 440 -6.42 -34.63 -1.14
CA GLY A 440 -5.33 -35.46 -0.61
C GLY A 440 -4.14 -34.71 -0.02
N ALA A 441 -4.14 -33.38 -0.05
CA ALA A 441 -3.11 -32.57 0.61
C ALA A 441 -3.42 -32.39 2.10
N ALA A 442 -2.48 -32.73 2.98
CA ALA A 442 -2.60 -32.47 4.43
C ALA A 442 -1.96 -31.12 4.81
N ALA A 443 -1.02 -30.64 4.00
CA ALA A 443 -0.37 -29.35 4.14
C ALA A 443 -0.05 -28.73 2.76
N ILE A 444 0.33 -27.44 2.73
CA ILE A 444 0.77 -26.73 1.51
C ILE A 444 1.87 -27.52 0.76
N ALA A 445 2.79 -28.17 1.48
CA ALA A 445 3.88 -28.93 0.89
C ALA A 445 3.39 -30.14 0.04
N ASP A 446 2.17 -30.62 0.23
CA ASP A 446 1.60 -31.74 -0.51
C ASP A 446 0.94 -31.33 -1.84
N TRP A 447 0.74 -30.03 -2.08
CA TRP A 447 0.12 -29.50 -3.30
C TRP A 447 1.00 -29.71 -4.54
N PRO A 448 0.44 -29.86 -5.76
CA PRO A 448 1.22 -30.04 -6.98
C PRO A 448 2.34 -29.00 -7.15
N SER A 449 3.48 -29.40 -7.72
CA SER A 449 4.65 -28.52 -7.92
C SER A 449 4.70 -27.80 -9.27
N TRP A 450 3.59 -27.81 -10.00
CA TRP A 450 3.37 -27.09 -11.26
C TRP A 450 1.87 -26.77 -11.42
N THR A 451 1.51 -25.84 -12.30
CA THR A 451 0.18 -25.21 -12.25
C THR A 451 -0.93 -26.04 -12.88
N GLY A 452 -0.61 -26.88 -13.88
CA GLY A 452 -1.59 -27.64 -14.67
C GLY A 452 -2.62 -28.44 -13.84
N PRO A 453 -2.20 -29.30 -12.88
CA PRO A 453 -3.12 -30.08 -12.05
C PRO A 453 -4.01 -29.22 -11.15
N ILE A 454 -3.51 -28.06 -10.71
CA ILE A 454 -4.25 -27.13 -9.85
C ILE A 454 -5.33 -26.41 -10.66
N LEU A 455 -4.98 -25.94 -11.86
CA LEU A 455 -5.94 -25.35 -12.79
C LEU A 455 -7.04 -26.35 -13.18
N ARG A 456 -6.67 -27.61 -13.50
CA ARG A 456 -7.65 -28.68 -13.78
C ARG A 456 -8.61 -28.89 -12.61
N TRP A 457 -8.08 -28.94 -11.38
CA TRP A 457 -8.89 -29.08 -10.17
C TRP A 457 -9.88 -27.92 -10.00
N ALA A 458 -9.43 -26.68 -10.16
CA ALA A 458 -10.28 -25.50 -10.06
C ALA A 458 -11.40 -25.52 -11.12
N LYS A 459 -11.07 -25.87 -12.37
CA LYS A 459 -12.03 -25.98 -13.48
C LYS A 459 -13.14 -26.99 -13.21
N VAL A 460 -12.83 -28.15 -12.60
CA VAL A 460 -13.85 -29.15 -12.25
C VAL A 460 -14.88 -28.61 -11.25
N GLN A 461 -14.52 -27.62 -10.44
CA GLN A 461 -15.45 -26.96 -9.52
C GLN A 461 -16.32 -25.89 -10.20
N GLY A 462 -15.96 -25.46 -11.41
CA GLY A 462 -16.55 -24.33 -12.12
C GLY A 462 -15.93 -22.97 -11.77
N ALA A 463 -14.79 -22.96 -11.10
CA ALA A 463 -14.03 -21.75 -10.83
C ALA A 463 -13.39 -21.21 -12.14
N ILE A 464 -13.20 -19.90 -12.19
CA ILE A 464 -12.41 -19.27 -13.23
C ILE A 464 -10.95 -19.19 -12.79
N THR A 465 -10.04 -19.33 -13.74
CA THR A 465 -8.62 -19.49 -13.46
C THR A 465 -7.77 -18.49 -14.23
N GLY A 466 -6.76 -17.93 -13.57
CA GLY A 466 -5.84 -17.01 -14.22
C GLY A 466 -4.48 -16.91 -13.55
N TYR A 467 -3.60 -16.14 -14.20
CA TYR A 467 -2.26 -15.82 -13.69
C TYR A 467 -2.24 -14.33 -13.31
N PRO A 468 -2.11 -14.00 -12.02
CA PRO A 468 -1.99 -12.63 -11.55
C PRO A 468 -0.57 -12.08 -11.75
N HIS A 469 -0.39 -10.78 -11.47
CA HIS A 469 0.81 -9.95 -11.56
C HIS A 469 1.68 -10.35 -12.74
N ALA A 470 1.02 -10.46 -13.89
CA ALA A 470 1.45 -11.33 -14.97
C ALA A 470 2.82 -10.96 -15.55
N GLY A 471 3.18 -9.68 -15.49
CA GLY A 471 4.44 -9.17 -16.01
C GLY A 471 5.68 -9.57 -15.18
N ASN A 472 5.51 -10.08 -13.96
CA ASN A 472 6.62 -10.48 -13.08
C ASN A 472 7.47 -11.59 -13.72
N GLY A 473 8.67 -11.22 -14.18
CA GLY A 473 9.60 -12.12 -14.88
C GLY A 473 9.44 -12.21 -16.39
N LEU A 474 8.63 -11.32 -16.99
CA LEU A 474 8.38 -11.28 -18.44
C LEU A 474 8.92 -10.02 -19.12
N TRP A 475 9.44 -9.03 -18.37
CA TRP A 475 9.97 -7.80 -18.94
C TRP A 475 11.17 -8.06 -19.86
N ALA A 476 11.03 -7.73 -21.14
CA ALA A 476 12.03 -7.99 -22.17
C ALA A 476 12.86 -6.74 -22.56
N GLY A 477 12.79 -5.67 -21.76
CA GLY A 477 13.57 -4.45 -21.99
C GLY A 477 13.01 -3.47 -23.03
N THR A 478 11.76 -3.64 -23.48
CA THR A 478 11.09 -2.73 -24.42
C THR A 478 9.61 -2.56 -24.09
N SER A 479 9.07 -1.37 -24.37
CA SER A 479 7.66 -1.04 -24.27
C SER A 479 6.88 -1.24 -25.57
N ASP A 480 7.54 -1.67 -26.65
CA ASP A 480 6.88 -1.95 -27.93
C ASP A 480 5.87 -3.09 -27.80
N LEU A 481 4.73 -2.99 -28.51
CA LEU A 481 3.67 -3.99 -28.47
C LEU A 481 3.04 -4.24 -29.86
N PRO A 482 2.85 -5.52 -30.27
CA PRO A 482 3.58 -6.68 -29.77
C PRO A 482 5.07 -6.57 -30.18
N ASN A 483 5.97 -7.16 -29.41
CA ASN A 483 7.40 -7.22 -29.71
C ASN A 483 7.90 -8.66 -29.68
N LEU A 484 8.90 -8.97 -30.52
CA LEU A 484 9.48 -10.31 -30.61
C LEU A 484 10.68 -10.50 -29.66
N ALA A 485 10.91 -9.59 -28.72
CA ALA A 485 11.98 -9.76 -27.76
C ALA A 485 11.67 -11.01 -26.90
N PRO A 486 12.65 -11.90 -26.68
CA PRO A 486 12.42 -13.11 -25.92
C PRO A 486 12.09 -12.81 -24.45
N ALA A 487 10.95 -13.28 -23.96
CA ALA A 487 10.60 -13.15 -22.53
C ALA A 487 11.54 -14.00 -21.65
N PRO A 488 11.97 -13.52 -20.46
CA PRO A 488 12.87 -14.29 -19.58
C PRO A 488 12.23 -15.50 -18.90
N PHE A 489 10.96 -15.39 -18.50
CA PHE A 489 10.27 -16.37 -17.64
C PHE A 489 10.93 -16.58 -16.27
N ASP A 490 11.66 -15.60 -15.74
CA ASP A 490 12.52 -15.75 -14.56
C ASP A 490 11.88 -15.31 -13.24
N GLY A 491 10.61 -14.91 -13.24
CA GLY A 491 9.85 -14.44 -12.08
C GLY A 491 8.70 -15.37 -11.69
N ILE A 492 7.62 -14.80 -11.16
CA ILE A 492 6.45 -15.52 -10.60
C ILE A 492 5.11 -15.21 -11.29
N GLY A 493 5.12 -14.37 -12.34
CA GLY A 493 3.91 -13.98 -13.07
C GLY A 493 3.42 -15.07 -14.03
N ALA A 494 2.98 -14.68 -15.22
CA ALA A 494 2.35 -15.55 -16.21
C ALA A 494 3.34 -16.47 -16.96
N ASN A 495 4.07 -17.33 -16.23
CA ASN A 495 5.09 -18.21 -16.83
C ASN A 495 4.48 -19.46 -17.48
N GLU A 496 3.94 -20.41 -16.71
CA GLU A 496 3.26 -21.61 -17.25
C GLU A 496 1.98 -21.29 -18.01
N PHE A 497 1.53 -20.03 -17.99
CA PHE A 497 0.43 -19.50 -18.82
C PHE A 497 0.57 -19.93 -20.28
N ILE A 498 1.78 -19.79 -20.85
CA ILE A 498 2.02 -20.08 -22.26
C ILE A 498 1.79 -21.54 -22.62
N ALA A 499 1.97 -22.47 -21.68
CA ALA A 499 1.69 -23.88 -21.91
C ALA A 499 0.25 -24.25 -21.53
N THR A 500 -0.21 -23.81 -20.36
CA THR A 500 -1.52 -24.17 -19.80
C THR A 500 -2.71 -23.58 -20.56
N VAL A 501 -2.54 -22.43 -21.24
CA VAL A 501 -3.58 -21.88 -22.12
C VAL A 501 -3.91 -22.81 -23.30
N THR A 502 -2.95 -23.62 -23.74
CA THR A 502 -3.15 -24.57 -24.85
C THR A 502 -4.06 -25.74 -24.49
N GLU A 503 -4.17 -26.02 -23.20
CA GLU A 503 -5.01 -27.07 -22.62
C GLU A 503 -6.42 -26.55 -22.25
N GLY A 504 -6.73 -25.28 -22.54
CA GLY A 504 -8.01 -24.66 -22.18
C GLY A 504 -8.17 -24.39 -20.67
N LEU A 505 -7.06 -24.32 -19.94
CA LEU A 505 -7.06 -24.22 -18.47
C LEU A 505 -6.99 -22.78 -17.94
N VAL A 506 -6.99 -21.77 -18.79
CA VAL A 506 -6.84 -20.36 -18.39
C VAL A 506 -7.97 -19.51 -18.94
N ASP A 507 -8.71 -18.84 -18.06
CA ASP A 507 -9.76 -17.89 -18.42
C ASP A 507 -9.24 -16.46 -18.55
N PHE A 508 -8.29 -16.06 -17.71
CA PHE A 508 -7.77 -14.69 -17.71
C PHE A 508 -6.28 -14.59 -17.37
N ILE A 509 -5.71 -13.44 -17.70
CA ILE A 509 -4.41 -12.95 -17.22
C ILE A 509 -4.65 -11.66 -16.45
N GLY A 510 -4.08 -11.56 -15.27
CA GLY A 510 -4.15 -10.40 -14.39
C GLY A 510 -3.19 -9.32 -14.87
N VAL A 511 -3.66 -8.07 -14.90
CA VAL A 511 -2.92 -6.92 -15.40
C VAL A 511 -3.22 -5.68 -14.56
N GLY A 512 -2.41 -4.64 -14.71
CA GLY A 512 -2.65 -3.36 -14.06
C GLY A 512 -1.72 -3.08 -12.88
N ASP A 513 -1.06 -4.11 -12.37
CA ASP A 513 -0.20 -4.04 -11.20
C ASP A 513 1.29 -4.21 -11.50
N THR A 514 1.67 -4.66 -12.71
CA THR A 514 3.06 -4.74 -13.18
C THR A 514 3.24 -3.99 -14.50
N VAL A 515 4.43 -4.10 -15.12
CA VAL A 515 4.78 -3.29 -16.31
C VAL A 515 3.86 -3.63 -17.49
N PRO A 516 3.15 -2.65 -18.11
CA PRO A 516 2.10 -2.92 -19.09
C PRO A 516 2.58 -3.74 -20.28
N ALA A 517 3.78 -3.47 -20.80
CA ALA A 517 4.29 -4.22 -21.95
C ALA A 517 4.70 -5.66 -21.59
N ALA A 518 5.13 -5.93 -20.36
CA ALA A 518 5.41 -7.30 -19.91
C ALA A 518 4.12 -8.14 -19.81
N GLU A 519 3.05 -7.53 -19.30
CA GLU A 519 1.72 -8.14 -19.19
C GLU A 519 1.06 -8.36 -20.56
N LEU A 520 1.01 -7.31 -21.39
CA LEU A 520 0.27 -7.32 -22.65
C LEU A 520 0.98 -8.09 -23.76
N ASN A 521 2.31 -8.16 -23.77
CA ASN A 521 3.03 -8.78 -24.90
C ASN A 521 2.74 -10.28 -25.03
N ILE A 522 2.88 -11.03 -23.92
CA ILE A 522 2.57 -12.46 -23.91
C ILE A 522 1.09 -12.72 -24.22
N TRP A 523 0.20 -11.88 -23.67
CA TRP A 523 -1.24 -11.98 -23.94
C TRP A 523 -1.54 -11.78 -25.42
N TYR A 524 -1.00 -10.72 -26.05
CA TYR A 524 -1.17 -10.44 -27.48
C TYR A 524 -0.66 -11.59 -28.34
N HIS A 525 0.52 -12.16 -28.05
CA HIS A 525 1.04 -13.28 -28.82
C HIS A 525 0.17 -14.55 -28.70
N VAL A 526 -0.37 -14.81 -27.52
CA VAL A 526 -1.32 -15.92 -27.28
C VAL A 526 -2.64 -15.68 -28.02
N LEU A 527 -3.19 -14.46 -28.01
CA LEU A 527 -4.38 -14.09 -28.79
C LEU A 527 -4.16 -14.19 -30.29
N ASN A 528 -3.01 -13.72 -30.77
CA ASN A 528 -2.59 -13.78 -32.17
C ASN A 528 -2.35 -15.22 -32.65
N SER A 529 -2.14 -16.15 -31.72
CA SER A 529 -2.11 -17.58 -31.97
C SER A 529 -3.50 -18.21 -31.93
N GLY A 530 -4.57 -17.45 -31.67
CA GLY A 530 -5.97 -17.88 -31.70
C GLY A 530 -6.51 -18.46 -30.39
N PHE A 531 -5.76 -18.36 -29.29
CA PHE A 531 -6.30 -18.62 -27.95
C PHE A 531 -7.06 -17.39 -27.44
N ARG A 532 -7.94 -17.57 -26.45
CA ARG A 532 -8.87 -16.51 -26.03
C ARG A 532 -8.94 -16.24 -24.52
N PRO A 533 -7.83 -16.26 -23.75
CA PRO A 533 -7.85 -15.77 -22.37
C PRO A 533 -8.19 -14.27 -22.34
N ARG A 534 -8.88 -13.85 -21.30
CA ARG A 534 -9.29 -12.47 -21.05
C ARG A 534 -8.22 -11.71 -20.26
N ILE A 535 -8.34 -10.39 -20.21
CA ILE A 535 -7.61 -9.58 -19.22
C ILE A 535 -8.52 -9.22 -18.05
N ALA A 536 -7.94 -9.16 -16.86
CA ALA A 536 -8.59 -8.74 -15.63
C ALA A 536 -7.68 -7.80 -14.84
N GLY A 537 -8.21 -6.65 -14.41
CA GLY A 537 -7.53 -5.68 -13.57
C GLY A 537 -7.44 -6.14 -12.12
N GLU A 538 -6.27 -5.97 -11.52
CA GLU A 538 -5.96 -6.32 -10.13
C GLU A 538 -4.95 -5.34 -9.52
N THR A 539 -4.91 -5.33 -8.19
CA THR A 539 -3.95 -4.49 -7.45
C THR A 539 -2.89 -5.31 -6.71
N ASP A 540 -3.19 -6.57 -6.39
CA ASP A 540 -2.43 -7.37 -5.43
C ASP A 540 -2.19 -6.56 -4.14
N TRP A 541 -3.29 -6.03 -3.58
CA TRP A 541 -3.24 -5.18 -2.40
C TRP A 541 -3.11 -6.04 -1.14
N PRO A 542 -2.22 -5.74 -0.18
CA PRO A 542 -1.25 -4.64 -0.14
C PRO A 542 0.19 -5.06 -0.50
N CYS A 543 0.37 -6.09 -1.32
CA CYS A 543 1.69 -6.63 -1.67
C CYS A 543 2.41 -5.82 -2.74
N ILE A 544 1.77 -5.57 -3.87
CA ILE A 544 2.35 -4.76 -4.95
C ILE A 544 2.01 -3.29 -4.74
N TYR A 545 0.77 -2.97 -4.38
CA TYR A 545 0.33 -1.63 -4.03
C TYR A 545 -0.35 -1.64 -2.67
N ASP A 546 0.13 -0.82 -1.75
CA ASP A 546 -0.41 -0.73 -0.39
C ASP A 546 -1.35 0.48 -0.22
N GLN A 547 -1.40 1.39 -1.20
CA GLN A 547 -2.03 2.69 -1.04
C GLN A 547 -3.56 2.60 -1.00
N ALA A 548 -4.19 1.76 -1.83
CA ALA A 548 -5.62 1.47 -1.84
C ALA A 548 -5.93 0.20 -2.63
N MET A 549 -7.09 -0.39 -2.37
CA MET A 549 -7.68 -1.43 -3.20
C MET A 549 -8.14 -0.88 -4.56
N GLY A 550 -8.08 -1.71 -5.59
CA GLY A 550 -8.55 -1.38 -6.93
C GLY A 550 -7.76 -0.26 -7.61
N MET A 551 -6.46 -0.12 -7.35
CA MET A 551 -5.65 0.82 -8.13
C MET A 551 -5.60 0.45 -9.61
N ALA A 552 -5.69 -0.84 -9.91
CA ALA A 552 -6.24 -1.33 -11.16
C ALA A 552 -7.45 -2.22 -10.87
N ARG A 553 -8.45 -2.17 -11.76
CA ARG A 553 -9.75 -2.82 -11.55
C ARG A 553 -10.39 -3.22 -12.87
N SER A 554 -11.15 -4.30 -12.82
CA SER A 554 -12.00 -4.75 -13.92
C SER A 554 -13.38 -4.13 -13.83
N TYR A 555 -13.96 -3.74 -14.97
CA TYR A 555 -15.37 -3.36 -15.08
C TYR A 555 -16.10 -4.42 -15.87
N VAL A 556 -17.01 -5.14 -15.23
CA VAL A 556 -17.75 -6.24 -15.86
C VAL A 556 -19.20 -5.83 -16.08
N LYS A 557 -19.68 -6.03 -17.30
CA LYS A 557 -21.07 -5.77 -17.66
C LYS A 557 -21.97 -6.91 -17.19
N LEU A 558 -22.96 -6.57 -16.36
CA LEU A 558 -24.05 -7.45 -15.95
C LEU A 558 -25.39 -6.99 -16.52
N ASP A 559 -26.26 -7.95 -16.83
CA ASP A 559 -27.65 -7.69 -17.23
C ASP A 559 -28.61 -7.68 -16.03
N GLY A 560 -28.18 -8.24 -14.91
CA GLY A 560 -28.92 -8.32 -13.66
C GLY A 560 -28.24 -7.56 -12.51
N PRO A 561 -28.74 -7.72 -11.28
CA PRO A 561 -28.13 -7.10 -10.11
C PRO A 561 -26.71 -7.63 -9.85
N LEU A 562 -25.93 -6.85 -9.10
CA LEU A 562 -24.59 -7.23 -8.66
C LEU A 562 -24.61 -8.57 -7.91
N SER A 563 -23.80 -9.51 -8.39
CA SER A 563 -23.47 -10.77 -7.71
C SER A 563 -22.05 -11.17 -8.09
N TYR A 564 -21.31 -11.79 -7.16
CA TYR A 564 -19.95 -12.24 -7.43
C TYR A 564 -19.90 -13.27 -8.55
N VAL A 565 -20.77 -14.28 -8.49
CA VAL A 565 -20.87 -15.33 -9.53
C VAL A 565 -21.18 -14.75 -10.90
N GLY A 566 -22.12 -13.81 -10.99
CA GLY A 566 -22.43 -13.12 -12.25
C GLY A 566 -21.24 -12.30 -12.77
N TRP A 567 -20.51 -11.66 -11.87
CA TRP A 567 -19.30 -10.91 -12.18
C TRP A 567 -18.18 -11.83 -12.72
N CYS A 568 -17.89 -12.96 -12.09
CA CYS A 568 -16.93 -13.96 -12.59
C CYS A 568 -17.34 -14.51 -13.97
N ALA A 569 -18.63 -14.82 -14.17
CA ALA A 569 -19.14 -15.28 -15.45
C ALA A 569 -18.99 -14.22 -16.56
N GLY A 570 -19.28 -12.94 -16.26
CA GLY A 570 -19.07 -11.84 -17.20
C GLY A 570 -17.59 -11.63 -17.53
N LEU A 571 -16.70 -11.77 -16.54
CA LEU A 571 -15.26 -11.70 -16.74
C LEU A 571 -14.77 -12.81 -17.67
N ALA A 572 -15.14 -14.07 -17.43
CA ALA A 572 -14.78 -15.21 -18.28
C ALA A 572 -15.32 -15.08 -19.72
N ALA A 573 -16.51 -14.51 -19.88
CA ALA A 573 -17.07 -14.22 -21.20
C ALA A 573 -16.33 -13.09 -21.93
N GLY A 574 -15.51 -12.28 -21.23
CA GLY A 574 -14.85 -11.10 -21.79
C GLY A 574 -15.78 -9.90 -21.94
N ARG A 575 -16.87 -9.84 -21.17
CA ARG A 575 -17.79 -8.69 -21.09
C ARG A 575 -17.21 -7.59 -20.19
N SER A 576 -15.94 -7.26 -20.37
CA SER A 576 -15.20 -6.40 -19.44
C SER A 576 -14.08 -5.59 -20.07
N TYR A 577 -13.63 -4.58 -19.33
CA TYR A 577 -12.41 -3.84 -19.60
C TYR A 577 -11.65 -3.58 -18.29
N VAL A 578 -10.37 -3.27 -18.39
CA VAL A 578 -9.48 -2.93 -17.29
C VAL A 578 -9.16 -1.43 -17.31
N SER A 579 -9.12 -0.80 -16.14
CA SER A 579 -8.67 0.59 -15.95
C SER A 579 -8.22 0.83 -14.51
N ASP A 580 -7.43 1.89 -14.30
CA ASP A 580 -7.20 2.52 -12.99
C ASP A 580 -8.41 3.28 -12.41
N GLY A 581 -9.57 3.17 -13.08
CA GLY A 581 -10.84 3.82 -12.77
C GLY A 581 -10.92 5.30 -13.15
N ARG A 582 -9.93 5.82 -13.88
CA ARG A 582 -9.99 7.17 -14.45
C ARG A 582 -10.40 7.18 -15.91
N ALA A 583 -10.53 6.02 -16.56
CA ALA A 583 -11.01 5.89 -17.92
C ALA A 583 -11.99 4.72 -18.09
N HIS A 584 -12.97 4.91 -18.98
CA HIS A 584 -14.05 3.94 -19.16
C HIS A 584 -14.37 3.74 -20.64
N PHE A 585 -14.56 2.47 -21.02
CA PHE A 585 -15.06 2.06 -22.32
C PHE A 585 -16.46 1.45 -22.14
N ILE A 586 -17.49 2.22 -22.45
CA ILE A 586 -18.89 1.84 -22.22
C ILE A 586 -19.54 1.40 -23.54
N GLU A 587 -20.22 0.26 -23.51
CA GLU A 587 -20.99 -0.30 -24.63
C GLU A 587 -20.18 -0.45 -25.93
N MET A 588 -18.94 -0.95 -25.83
CA MET A 588 -18.11 -1.24 -27.00
C MET A 588 -18.73 -2.33 -27.87
N ARG A 589 -18.81 -2.07 -29.17
CA ARG A 589 -19.34 -2.98 -30.19
C ARG A 589 -18.63 -2.86 -31.53
N ALA A 590 -18.65 -3.94 -32.32
CA ALA A 590 -18.26 -3.97 -33.71
C ALA A 590 -19.48 -4.25 -34.60
N THR A 591 -19.57 -3.57 -35.74
CA THR A 591 -20.68 -3.68 -36.70
C THR A 591 -20.15 -3.88 -38.11
N ALA A 592 -20.72 -4.83 -38.84
CA ALA A 592 -20.48 -5.02 -40.27
C ALA A 592 -21.79 -5.34 -40.98
N GLY A 593 -22.23 -4.45 -41.87
CA GLY A 593 -23.56 -4.55 -42.48
C GLY A 593 -24.65 -4.58 -41.42
N ALA A 594 -25.45 -5.66 -41.39
CA ALA A 594 -26.51 -5.85 -40.40
C ALA A 594 -26.04 -6.56 -39.10
N GLN A 595 -24.84 -7.16 -39.10
CA GLN A 595 -24.32 -7.86 -37.93
C GLN A 595 -23.75 -6.89 -36.91
N LYS A 596 -24.03 -7.15 -35.63
CA LYS A 596 -23.49 -6.42 -34.49
C LYS A 596 -22.97 -7.41 -33.46
N CYS A 597 -21.79 -7.13 -32.92
CA CYS A 597 -21.17 -7.92 -31.86
C CYS A 597 -20.69 -6.97 -30.76
N ALA A 598 -21.17 -7.15 -29.53
CA ALA A 598 -20.66 -6.41 -28.37
C ALA A 598 -19.55 -7.22 -27.69
N LEU A 599 -18.87 -6.60 -26.73
CA LEU A 599 -17.90 -7.29 -25.88
C LEU A 599 -18.52 -8.55 -25.26
N GLY A 600 -17.85 -9.69 -25.45
CA GLY A 600 -18.22 -10.97 -24.86
C GLY A 600 -19.54 -11.60 -25.34
N THR A 601 -20.15 -11.11 -26.43
CA THR A 601 -21.40 -11.68 -26.98
C THR A 601 -21.19 -12.66 -28.14
N GLY A 602 -19.94 -13.00 -28.47
CA GLY A 602 -19.59 -13.89 -29.59
C GLY A 602 -18.56 -13.27 -30.54
N ASP A 603 -18.65 -13.68 -31.81
CA ASP A 603 -17.73 -13.28 -32.87
C ASP A 603 -18.50 -12.57 -34.00
N LEU A 604 -17.89 -11.56 -34.61
CA LEU A 604 -18.36 -10.95 -35.85
C LEU A 604 -17.86 -11.78 -37.04
N LYS A 605 -18.77 -12.30 -37.87
CA LYS A 605 -18.42 -13.27 -38.93
C LYS A 605 -18.60 -12.69 -40.33
N LEU A 606 -17.48 -12.44 -41.00
CA LEU A 606 -17.43 -11.92 -42.36
C LEU A 606 -17.13 -13.06 -43.35
N ALA A 607 -17.93 -13.18 -44.41
CA ALA A 607 -17.67 -14.17 -45.46
C ALA A 607 -16.39 -13.84 -46.26
N VAL A 608 -16.13 -12.55 -46.45
CA VAL A 608 -14.96 -11.96 -47.14
C VAL A 608 -14.57 -10.69 -46.40
N PRO A 609 -13.34 -10.16 -46.60
CA PRO A 609 -12.96 -8.85 -46.07
C PRO A 609 -14.02 -7.77 -46.38
N ALA A 610 -14.49 -7.07 -45.35
CA ALA A 610 -15.52 -6.05 -45.45
C ALA A 610 -15.33 -4.96 -44.38
N PRO A 611 -15.78 -3.72 -44.59
CA PRO A 611 -15.66 -2.67 -43.59
C PRO A 611 -16.35 -3.04 -42.27
N VAL A 612 -15.61 -2.84 -41.17
CA VAL A 612 -16.08 -3.01 -39.79
C VAL A 612 -15.97 -1.69 -39.08
N THR A 613 -17.07 -1.26 -38.46
CA THR A 613 -17.09 -0.08 -37.58
C THR A 613 -17.05 -0.53 -36.13
N VAL A 614 -16.07 -0.04 -35.37
CA VAL A 614 -15.93 -0.27 -33.93
C VAL A 614 -16.32 1.01 -33.21
N GLU A 615 -17.26 0.93 -32.28
CA GLU A 615 -17.82 2.08 -31.56
C GLU A 615 -17.84 1.81 -30.06
N ALA A 616 -17.64 2.86 -29.26
CA ALA A 616 -17.85 2.85 -27.81
C ALA A 616 -18.17 4.27 -27.32
N ALA A 617 -18.75 4.37 -26.13
CA ALA A 617 -18.80 5.62 -25.39
C ALA A 617 -17.61 5.67 -24.42
N VAL A 618 -16.77 6.70 -24.52
CA VAL A 618 -15.53 6.83 -23.75
C VAL A 618 -15.56 8.05 -22.86
N ALA A 619 -15.18 7.87 -21.60
CA ALA A 619 -14.93 8.94 -20.65
C ALA A 619 -13.54 8.73 -20.05
N ALA A 620 -12.82 9.81 -19.83
CA ALA A 620 -11.58 9.80 -19.06
C ALA A 620 -11.54 11.04 -18.18
N ARG A 621 -10.85 11.01 -17.05
CA ARG A 621 -10.71 12.18 -16.19
C ARG A 621 -9.28 12.40 -15.70
N LEU A 622 -8.71 13.51 -16.14
CA LEU A 622 -7.47 14.09 -15.67
C LEU A 622 -7.77 15.40 -14.93
N GLU A 623 -6.88 15.85 -14.05
CA GLU A 623 -6.97 17.23 -13.56
C GLU A 623 -6.69 18.23 -14.69
N PRO A 624 -7.35 19.41 -14.70
CA PRO A 624 -7.17 20.40 -15.76
C PRO A 624 -5.71 20.81 -15.97
N VAL A 625 -4.97 20.94 -14.86
CA VAL A 625 -3.55 21.29 -14.85
C VAL A 625 -2.81 20.20 -14.07
N PRO A 626 -1.64 19.73 -14.56
CA PRO A 626 -0.80 18.83 -13.78
C PRO A 626 -0.42 19.44 -12.43
N THR A 627 -0.57 18.64 -11.37
CA THR A 627 -0.10 18.94 -10.02
C THR A 627 1.31 18.38 -9.82
N SER A 628 2.02 18.78 -8.77
CA SER A 628 3.31 18.19 -8.40
C SER A 628 3.26 16.66 -8.27
N ALA A 629 2.14 16.11 -7.77
CA ALA A 629 1.93 14.68 -7.62
C ALA A 629 1.75 13.97 -8.96
N THR A 630 0.92 14.52 -9.87
CA THR A 630 0.72 13.93 -11.21
C THR A 630 1.97 14.09 -12.07
N GLU A 631 2.71 15.19 -11.89
CA GLU A 631 4.01 15.43 -12.50
C GLU A 631 5.06 14.41 -12.07
N ALA A 632 5.07 14.02 -10.80
CA ALA A 632 5.93 12.96 -10.32
C ALA A 632 5.65 11.65 -11.08
N ILE A 633 4.38 11.28 -11.27
CA ILE A 633 3.97 10.08 -12.02
C ILE A 633 4.42 10.16 -13.48
N ARG A 634 4.23 11.29 -14.15
CA ARG A 634 4.60 11.50 -15.56
C ARG A 634 6.11 11.31 -15.82
N ARG A 635 6.95 11.54 -14.81
CA ARG A 635 8.42 11.42 -14.92
C ARG A 635 8.96 10.03 -14.60
N LEU A 636 8.14 9.14 -14.07
CA LEU A 636 8.55 7.79 -13.72
C LEU A 636 8.85 6.95 -14.96
N ALA A 637 9.86 6.09 -14.89
CA ALA A 637 10.06 5.09 -15.91
C ALA A 637 8.82 4.16 -15.97
N THR A 638 8.60 3.51 -17.12
CA THR A 638 7.53 2.50 -17.28
C THR A 638 7.66 1.34 -16.27
N THR A 639 8.89 1.07 -15.85
CA THR A 639 9.25 0.05 -14.86
C THR A 639 9.05 0.49 -13.40
N ASP A 640 8.64 1.74 -13.15
CA ASP A 640 8.43 2.25 -11.80
C ASP A 640 6.93 2.37 -11.50
N LYS A 641 6.54 2.07 -10.25
CA LYS A 641 5.15 2.17 -9.79
C LYS A 641 4.71 3.63 -9.62
N PRO A 642 3.46 3.99 -9.97
CA PRO A 642 2.44 3.11 -10.55
C PRO A 642 2.71 2.81 -12.02
N HIS A 643 2.59 1.53 -12.38
CA HIS A 643 2.82 1.06 -13.74
C HIS A 643 1.69 1.49 -14.67
N TRP A 644 0.44 1.29 -14.23
CA TRP A 644 -0.76 1.76 -14.91
C TRP A 644 -1.32 3.00 -14.23
N HIS A 645 -1.43 4.11 -14.97
CA HIS A 645 -2.06 5.34 -14.48
C HIS A 645 -2.39 6.28 -15.63
N LEU A 646 -3.59 6.86 -15.64
CA LEU A 646 -4.04 7.73 -16.74
C LEU A 646 -3.13 8.94 -17.01
N GLU A 647 -2.45 9.47 -15.99
CA GLU A 647 -1.48 10.57 -16.17
C GLU A 647 -0.30 10.21 -17.09
N ARG A 648 0.07 8.93 -17.21
CA ARG A 648 1.08 8.49 -18.20
C ARG A 648 0.60 8.69 -19.64
N ALA A 649 -0.72 8.63 -19.85
CA ALA A 649 -1.37 8.81 -21.14
C ALA A 649 -1.71 10.28 -21.49
N ARG A 650 -1.38 11.24 -20.62
CA ARG A 650 -1.65 12.67 -20.87
C ARG A 650 -0.85 13.17 -22.06
N LEU A 651 -1.53 13.84 -22.99
CA LEU A 651 -0.89 14.47 -24.15
C LEU A 651 -0.31 15.85 -23.79
N GLY A 652 1.02 15.91 -23.60
CA GLY A 652 1.70 17.14 -23.21
C GLY A 652 1.11 17.71 -21.90
N ASP A 653 0.89 19.02 -21.87
CA ASP A 653 0.22 19.68 -20.73
C ASP A 653 -1.29 19.84 -20.94
N SER A 654 -1.85 19.20 -21.98
CA SER A 654 -3.28 19.24 -22.24
C SER A 654 -4.06 18.36 -21.26
N ARG A 655 -5.38 18.55 -21.22
CA ARG A 655 -6.33 17.65 -20.54
C ARG A 655 -6.91 16.63 -21.50
N SER A 656 -6.08 15.96 -22.30
CA SER A 656 -6.52 15.01 -23.33
C SER A 656 -5.69 13.73 -23.30
N VAL A 657 -6.30 12.64 -23.75
CA VAL A 657 -5.68 11.32 -23.90
C VAL A 657 -5.92 10.77 -25.32
N SER A 658 -5.05 9.88 -25.77
CA SER A 658 -5.21 9.14 -27.03
C SER A 658 -5.93 7.82 -26.77
N VAL A 659 -7.07 7.61 -27.43
CA VAL A 659 -7.77 6.31 -27.46
C VAL A 659 -7.44 5.62 -28.76
N GLU A 660 -6.93 4.40 -28.68
CA GLU A 660 -6.43 3.63 -29.81
C GLU A 660 -7.38 2.49 -30.17
N LEU A 661 -7.63 2.30 -31.45
CA LEU A 661 -8.12 1.03 -31.99
C LEU A 661 -6.91 0.09 -32.14
N VAL A 662 -6.91 -0.99 -31.38
CA VAL A 662 -5.89 -2.04 -31.44
C VAL A 662 -6.42 -3.19 -32.28
N VAL A 663 -5.66 -3.61 -33.29
CA VAL A 663 -5.93 -4.80 -34.13
C VAL A 663 -4.76 -5.76 -34.02
N ASN A 664 -4.99 -6.97 -33.50
CA ASN A 664 -3.94 -7.97 -33.29
C ASN A 664 -2.71 -7.45 -32.51
N GLY A 665 -2.95 -6.53 -31.57
CA GLY A 665 -1.93 -5.94 -30.70
C GLY A 665 -1.31 -4.64 -31.21
N VAL A 666 -1.59 -4.25 -32.45
CA VAL A 666 -1.05 -3.03 -33.08
C VAL A 666 -2.10 -1.93 -33.04
N ALA A 667 -1.72 -0.73 -32.59
CA ALA A 667 -2.56 0.46 -32.71
C ALA A 667 -2.62 0.90 -34.18
N VAL A 668 -3.78 0.73 -34.83
CA VAL A 668 -3.94 1.03 -36.27
C VAL A 668 -4.54 2.41 -36.51
N GLU A 669 -5.24 2.96 -35.52
CA GLU A 669 -5.88 4.27 -35.59
C GLU A 669 -6.07 4.82 -34.16
N SER A 670 -6.10 6.14 -34.01
CA SER A 670 -6.36 6.79 -32.72
C SER A 670 -7.32 7.97 -32.81
N ARG A 671 -7.90 8.33 -31.67
CA ARG A 671 -8.74 9.51 -31.45
C ARG A 671 -8.31 10.22 -30.18
N ILE A 672 -8.12 11.53 -30.27
CA ILE A 672 -7.88 12.36 -29.09
C ILE A 672 -9.22 12.63 -28.41
N VAL A 673 -9.31 12.33 -27.12
CA VAL A 673 -10.51 12.55 -26.31
C VAL A 673 -10.18 13.49 -25.13
N PRO A 674 -10.99 14.53 -24.88
CA PRO A 674 -10.86 15.33 -23.67
C PRO A 674 -11.09 14.47 -22.42
N ALA A 675 -10.15 14.53 -21.48
CA ALA A 675 -10.22 13.81 -20.21
C ALA A 675 -10.88 14.68 -19.12
N ASP A 676 -12.09 15.16 -19.39
CA ASP A 676 -12.86 16.05 -18.49
C ASP A 676 -13.97 15.35 -17.70
N GLY A 677 -14.06 14.02 -17.81
CA GLY A 677 -15.07 13.18 -17.17
C GLY A 677 -16.37 13.03 -17.96
N VAL A 678 -16.50 13.67 -19.13
CA VAL A 678 -17.72 13.57 -19.95
C VAL A 678 -17.65 12.36 -20.89
N LEU A 679 -18.70 11.54 -20.87
CA LEU A 679 -18.87 10.38 -21.73
C LEU A 679 -19.17 10.81 -23.18
N ARG A 680 -18.37 10.36 -24.15
CA ARG A 680 -18.49 10.74 -25.56
C ARG A 680 -18.47 9.52 -26.48
N PRO A 681 -19.34 9.47 -27.51
CA PRO A 681 -19.24 8.44 -28.52
C PRO A 681 -17.96 8.63 -29.36
N ILE A 682 -17.25 7.53 -29.60
CA ILE A 682 -16.14 7.45 -30.56
C ILE A 682 -16.38 6.29 -31.51
N GLY A 683 -15.79 6.39 -32.70
CA GLY A 683 -15.89 5.36 -33.72
C GLY A 683 -14.65 5.27 -34.60
N PHE A 684 -14.35 4.06 -35.01
CA PHE A 684 -13.27 3.70 -35.93
C PHE A 684 -13.85 2.84 -37.04
N THR A 685 -13.33 2.95 -38.26
CA THR A 685 -13.74 2.08 -39.37
C THR A 685 -12.52 1.57 -40.09
N PHE A 686 -12.41 0.26 -40.21
CA PHE A 686 -11.31 -0.40 -40.91
C PHE A 686 -11.81 -1.67 -41.60
N THR A 687 -11.04 -2.20 -42.55
CA THR A 687 -11.37 -3.44 -43.25
C THR A 687 -10.34 -4.50 -42.88
N PRO A 688 -10.70 -5.57 -42.15
CA PRO A 688 -9.79 -6.66 -41.86
C PRO A 688 -9.59 -7.55 -43.08
N ASP A 689 -8.34 -7.66 -43.56
CA ASP A 689 -7.97 -8.56 -44.66
C ASP A 689 -8.02 -10.05 -44.26
N LYS A 690 -7.91 -10.33 -42.96
CA LYS A 690 -7.91 -11.66 -42.36
C LYS A 690 -8.54 -11.60 -40.97
N SER A 691 -8.86 -12.77 -40.42
CA SER A 691 -9.37 -12.88 -39.06
C SER A 691 -8.45 -12.20 -38.06
N CYS A 692 -9.05 -11.41 -37.18
CA CYS A 692 -8.35 -10.63 -36.19
C CYS A 692 -9.18 -10.51 -34.91
N TRP A 693 -8.59 -9.92 -33.90
CA TRP A 693 -9.32 -9.38 -32.77
C TRP A 693 -9.08 -7.87 -32.70
N VAL A 694 -10.06 -7.15 -32.15
CA VAL A 694 -10.01 -5.71 -31.94
C VAL A 694 -10.28 -5.33 -30.50
N ALA A 695 -9.57 -4.33 -30.00
CA ALA A 695 -9.74 -3.78 -28.66
C ALA A 695 -9.61 -2.25 -28.68
N LEU A 696 -10.10 -1.61 -27.62
CA LEU A 696 -9.79 -0.20 -27.33
C LEU A 696 -8.73 -0.13 -26.24
N ARG A 697 -7.78 0.79 -26.40
CA ARG A 697 -6.69 1.01 -25.44
C ARG A 697 -6.46 2.50 -25.21
N ILE A 698 -6.18 2.86 -23.97
CA ILE A 698 -5.43 4.07 -23.63
C ILE A 698 -4.13 3.56 -23.03
N ALA A 699 -3.01 3.82 -23.71
CA ALA A 699 -1.72 3.26 -23.35
C ALA A 699 -1.39 3.52 -21.86
N ASP A 700 -0.90 2.48 -21.18
CA ASP A 700 -0.53 2.49 -19.75
C ASP A 700 -1.66 2.89 -18.78
N ALA A 701 -2.94 2.81 -19.18
CA ALA A 701 -4.04 3.25 -18.31
C ALA A 701 -5.32 2.41 -18.40
N ALA A 702 -5.71 1.96 -19.60
CA ALA A 702 -6.92 1.17 -19.79
C ALA A 702 -6.87 0.30 -21.03
N HIS A 703 -7.48 -0.89 -20.96
CA HIS A 703 -7.58 -1.82 -22.09
C HIS A 703 -8.89 -2.62 -22.05
N SER A 704 -9.60 -2.71 -23.17
CA SER A 704 -10.82 -3.53 -23.27
C SER A 704 -10.48 -5.01 -23.50
N ASN A 705 -11.37 -5.93 -23.14
CA ASN A 705 -11.27 -7.27 -23.72
C ASN A 705 -11.50 -7.23 -25.26
N PRO A 706 -11.10 -8.27 -26.01
CA PRO A 706 -11.21 -8.24 -27.47
C PRO A 706 -12.61 -8.59 -27.99
N ILE A 707 -13.04 -7.93 -29.07
CA ILE A 707 -14.07 -8.42 -29.99
C ILE A 707 -13.39 -9.19 -31.11
N TRP A 708 -13.84 -10.41 -31.38
CA TRP A 708 -13.27 -11.28 -32.40
C TRP A 708 -13.97 -11.06 -33.74
N ILE A 709 -13.17 -11.00 -34.81
CA ILE A 709 -13.65 -10.88 -36.18
C ILE A 709 -13.11 -12.07 -36.98
N GLU A 710 -14.01 -12.95 -37.38
CA GLU A 710 -13.72 -14.11 -38.23
C GLU A 710 -13.95 -13.74 -39.69
N VAL A 711 -12.94 -13.91 -40.53
CA VAL A 711 -13.00 -13.64 -41.98
C VAL A 711 -12.85 -14.96 -42.73
N GLY A 712 -13.82 -15.29 -43.58
CA GLY A 712 -13.81 -16.47 -44.44
C GLY A 712 -13.81 -17.80 -43.67
N GLY A 713 -14.34 -17.82 -42.44
CA GLY A 713 -14.35 -19.02 -41.59
C GLY A 713 -12.96 -19.47 -41.11
N LYS A 714 -11.93 -18.61 -41.23
CA LYS A 714 -10.56 -18.91 -40.79
C LYS A 714 -10.33 -18.41 -39.36
N PRO A 715 -9.54 -19.09 -38.53
CA PRO A 715 -9.21 -18.59 -37.19
C PRO A 715 -8.16 -17.47 -37.24
N VAL A 716 -8.01 -16.73 -36.14
CA VAL A 716 -6.89 -15.78 -35.98
C VAL A 716 -5.58 -16.56 -35.92
N ARG A 717 -4.65 -16.18 -36.82
CA ARG A 717 -3.32 -16.77 -36.94
C ARG A 717 -2.30 -15.70 -37.36
N VAL A 718 -1.26 -15.53 -36.54
CA VAL A 718 -0.09 -14.70 -36.87
C VAL A 718 1.16 -15.54 -36.66
N ALA A 719 1.83 -15.88 -37.77
CA ALA A 719 2.98 -16.78 -37.78
C ALA A 719 4.05 -16.38 -36.76
N ALA A 720 4.49 -15.11 -36.77
CA ALA A 720 5.51 -14.62 -35.85
C ALA A 720 5.12 -14.74 -34.38
N SER A 721 3.83 -14.57 -34.05
CA SER A 721 3.36 -14.73 -32.66
C SER A 721 3.32 -16.19 -32.24
N ALA A 722 2.89 -17.09 -33.13
CA ALA A 722 2.87 -18.51 -32.85
C ALA A 722 4.29 -19.09 -32.73
N THR A 723 5.23 -18.65 -33.57
CA THR A 723 6.66 -18.99 -33.42
C THR A 723 7.22 -18.47 -32.09
N TRP A 724 6.99 -17.19 -31.77
CA TRP A 724 7.41 -16.62 -30.49
C TRP A 724 6.84 -17.41 -29.30
N CYS A 725 5.59 -17.87 -29.41
CA CYS A 725 4.99 -18.69 -28.35
C CYS A 725 5.65 -20.08 -28.23
N ALA A 726 5.93 -20.76 -29.35
CA ALA A 726 6.61 -22.05 -29.34
C ALA A 726 8.01 -21.95 -28.70
N ASP A 727 8.77 -20.91 -29.05
CA ASP A 727 10.07 -20.63 -28.45
C ASP A 727 9.95 -20.28 -26.95
N GLY A 728 8.89 -19.54 -26.59
CA GLY A 728 8.57 -19.21 -25.22
C GLY A 728 8.24 -20.43 -24.36
N VAL A 729 7.53 -21.43 -24.90
CA VAL A 729 7.26 -22.71 -24.21
C VAL A 729 8.57 -23.42 -23.86
N GLU A 730 9.51 -23.53 -24.80
CA GLU A 730 10.82 -24.16 -24.57
C GLU A 730 11.64 -23.39 -23.54
N ARG A 731 11.63 -22.06 -23.60
CA ARG A 731 12.33 -21.21 -22.63
C ARG A 731 11.74 -21.31 -21.23
N CYS A 732 10.41 -21.26 -21.13
CA CYS A 732 9.71 -21.45 -19.86
C CYS A 732 10.04 -22.83 -19.27
N TRP A 733 10.05 -23.89 -20.10
CA TRP A 733 10.47 -25.22 -19.65
C TRP A 733 11.90 -25.23 -19.12
N ALA A 734 12.86 -24.65 -19.85
CA ALA A 734 14.25 -24.58 -19.43
C ALA A 734 14.42 -23.84 -18.10
N GLN A 735 13.62 -22.79 -17.88
CA GLN A 735 13.67 -21.96 -16.68
C GLN A 735 12.95 -22.58 -15.48
N LYS A 736 11.85 -23.32 -15.70
CA LYS A 736 10.95 -23.79 -14.63
C LYS A 736 10.98 -25.29 -14.38
N GLY A 737 11.23 -26.11 -15.40
CA GLY A 737 11.08 -27.57 -15.33
C GLY A 737 11.93 -28.25 -14.25
N THR A 738 13.08 -27.65 -13.89
CA THR A 738 13.95 -28.14 -12.81
C THR A 738 13.38 -27.95 -11.41
N ARG A 739 12.36 -27.10 -11.24
CA ARG A 739 11.65 -26.87 -9.98
C ARG A 739 10.49 -27.84 -9.76
N ILE A 740 10.08 -28.58 -10.80
CA ILE A 740 9.00 -29.55 -10.74
C ILE A 740 9.50 -30.83 -10.10
N ARG A 741 8.71 -31.40 -9.19
CA ARG A 741 9.00 -32.68 -8.51
C ARG A 741 9.24 -33.78 -9.53
N ALA A 742 10.21 -34.65 -9.23
CA ALA A 742 10.57 -35.78 -10.09
C ALA A 742 9.39 -36.69 -10.44
N SER A 743 8.43 -36.87 -9.52
CA SER A 743 7.22 -37.69 -9.73
C SER A 743 6.22 -37.05 -10.71
N GLU A 744 6.23 -35.73 -10.85
CA GLU A 744 5.28 -34.96 -11.68
C GLU A 744 5.90 -34.53 -13.02
N HIS A 745 7.22 -34.59 -13.13
CA HIS A 745 8.01 -34.07 -14.24
C HIS A 745 7.62 -34.67 -15.61
N ALA A 746 7.32 -35.96 -15.69
CA ALA A 746 6.95 -36.60 -16.94
C ALA A 746 5.62 -36.07 -17.51
N GLU A 747 4.61 -35.88 -16.65
CA GLU A 747 3.31 -35.32 -17.06
C GLU A 747 3.46 -33.84 -17.44
N ALA A 748 4.19 -33.08 -16.63
CA ALA A 748 4.47 -31.67 -16.90
C ALA A 748 5.17 -31.50 -18.24
N LYS A 749 6.26 -32.24 -18.50
CA LYS A 749 6.97 -32.19 -19.77
C LYS A 749 6.07 -32.53 -20.96
N ALA A 750 5.23 -33.56 -20.83
CA ALA A 750 4.29 -33.92 -21.88
C ALA A 750 3.30 -32.79 -22.21
N MET A 751 2.87 -32.00 -21.23
CA MET A 751 2.06 -30.79 -21.49
C MET A 751 2.85 -29.74 -22.26
N TYR A 752 4.07 -29.44 -21.84
CA TYR A 752 4.93 -28.48 -22.54
C TYR A 752 5.20 -28.90 -23.99
N ASP A 753 5.46 -30.17 -24.25
CA ASP A 753 5.65 -30.69 -25.60
C ASP A 753 4.40 -30.51 -26.47
N ARG A 754 3.21 -30.85 -25.94
CA ARG A 754 1.94 -30.60 -26.65
C ARG A 754 1.69 -29.13 -26.92
N ALA A 755 2.03 -28.25 -25.96
CA ALA A 755 1.88 -26.81 -26.13
C ALA A 755 2.77 -26.29 -27.25
N ARG A 756 4.06 -26.67 -27.27
CA ARG A 756 4.99 -26.33 -28.36
C ARG A 756 4.46 -26.81 -29.69
N ASP A 757 4.09 -28.09 -29.80
CA ASP A 757 3.63 -28.69 -31.05
C ASP A 757 2.35 -27.99 -31.56
N THR A 758 1.47 -27.59 -30.65
CA THR A 758 0.27 -26.79 -30.97
C THR A 758 0.63 -25.43 -31.55
N TYR A 759 1.57 -24.69 -30.94
CA TYR A 759 2.01 -23.41 -31.48
C TYR A 759 2.73 -23.55 -32.82
N SER A 760 3.61 -24.55 -32.97
CA SER A 760 4.31 -24.83 -34.23
C SER A 760 3.32 -25.17 -35.35
N ALA A 761 2.29 -25.97 -35.08
CA ALA A 761 1.23 -26.25 -36.04
C ALA A 761 0.48 -24.98 -36.45
N ARG A 762 0.12 -24.13 -35.48
CA ARG A 762 -0.56 -22.84 -35.77
C ARG A 762 0.32 -21.83 -36.50
N ALA A 763 1.63 -21.86 -36.31
CA ALA A 763 2.58 -21.06 -37.09
C ALA A 763 2.62 -21.52 -38.56
N ALA A 764 2.60 -22.83 -38.80
CA ALA A 764 2.52 -23.40 -40.15
C ALA A 764 1.17 -23.08 -40.84
N GLU A 765 0.05 -23.19 -40.12
CA GLU A 765 -1.29 -22.78 -40.59
C GLU A 765 -1.33 -21.30 -41.01
N ALA A 766 -0.59 -20.43 -40.32
CA ALA A 766 -0.56 -18.99 -40.61
C ALA A 766 0.22 -18.65 -41.90
N GLY A 767 1.13 -19.53 -42.33
CA GLY A 767 1.97 -19.35 -43.52
C GLY A 767 1.39 -19.98 -44.79
N ALA A 768 0.31 -20.77 -44.66
CA ALA A 768 -0.44 -21.39 -45.75
C ALA A 768 -1.67 -20.55 -46.13
#